data_AF-A0A7V8VEQ3-F1
#
_entry.id   AF-A0A7V8VEQ3-F1
#
_cell.length_a   1.000
_cell.length_b   1.000
_cell.length_c   1.000
_cell.angle_alpha   90.00
_cell.angle_beta   90.00
_cell.angle_gamma   90.00
#
_symmetry.space_group_name_H-M   'P 1'
#
loop_
_entity.id
_entity.type
_entity.pdbx_description
1 polymer ?
#
loop_
_entity_poly.entity_id
_entity_poly.type
_entity_poly.pdbx_seq_one_letter_code
_entity_poly.pdbx_strand_id
1 'polypeptide(L)'
;MIRSHGYFRWVGLGVLCVAVWGLAQAQPPLPPDRQADDTVPLTSHSVILNDVPVSDGKQTYRVRLQYIPLSGSNKVVVFPVWVITEVQVDDGKGGWQPLGVEEKLPAAAGERRPKLRVVLKNLMAQSKAQDQIIERVRQEVAKKYKISDAVILEPRVNANGLRVQLRVPRAGEKIDWVISPEVPLSRTALEEEGDRVVIELEGERLRAMASEEVRWADVRLEVLGPLHARLETQMLQANVRVVEEQLAHLRNRLRPADRSLGEPQVLLLPSLASGQSQQSELHRLLWQQFTLEVKTRAGVETEHVRYILEKLLDRSFERMNAGSLDEQKVVSVLLNQQVALTGAMGEIRKLARSEGKEREQQVEKLVKQFRAAQQGQKVELGGSVRIFSFATSGHVAEEHTQGQAASDEQLQKQLHRLLDQLQEHFEGKVPVLPALRLDQDSLAQSRKQLEGEIKSSQFTTAWITHRWPELRLTVPRVSDNLADLIKEAAEGEELVLAAQQYVLEKGIVVDKSLIIRGAGADKTVIVVKGGEYGLKFRGNCRWELHGVSVEYVGSGAAHGVVADSGVIRIENCRFSGAKWNQQAQQGGDGVWLTGTVRAQMSKCICKDNELCGIRVSDQAQVTLEGNTCEGNKWSGIAFGDKSGGTARNNTCSKNEQNGIYAGGESQPVLEGNTCEGNKWPGIAFGDKSGGTARNNTCSRNEGHGIYAGGESQPVLEGNTCEGNKGCGIAFFDKSGGTARNNTCSKNEKHGIYAGGESQPVLEGNTCEGNKECGIAFFDKSGGTARNNTCGKNEKHGIYAEGESQPVLEGNRCEGNKGSGIAFVGKSGGTARNNTCSKNEQRGILVFGESQPVVEGNTCEGNKWSGIAFVGKSGGTARNNICGKNEKHGIYAEGQSQPVLEGNRCEGNKWSGVAFFGKSGGTARNNTCSRNEQHGILVFGQSQPVLEGNTCEGNKWPGIAFGDKSGGTARKNICRNNGGRDIYVANTAKPKIED
;
A
#
# COMPACT_ATOMS: atom_id res chain seq x y z
N MET A 1 -78.76 -1.67 20.39
CA MET A 1 -79.96 -2.52 20.43
C MET A 1 -80.27 -2.97 19.01
N ILE A 2 -80.27 -4.28 18.73
CA ILE A 2 -81.45 -5.16 18.53
C ILE A 2 -81.74 -5.34 17.01
N ARG A 3 -81.31 -6.46 16.41
CA ARG A 3 -82.12 -7.64 15.92
C ARG A 3 -82.86 -7.34 14.59
N SER A 4 -83.24 -8.29 13.73
CA SER A 4 -83.52 -9.75 13.81
C SER A 4 -83.30 -10.38 12.41
N HIS A 5 -82.74 -11.59 12.21
CA HIS A 5 -83.28 -12.96 12.43
C HIS A 5 -84.44 -13.43 11.50
N GLY A 6 -84.23 -14.52 10.74
CA GLY A 6 -85.23 -15.60 10.63
C GLY A 6 -85.33 -16.48 9.36
N TYR A 7 -84.88 -17.76 9.44
CA TYR A 7 -85.45 -19.02 8.86
C TYR A 7 -85.75 -19.18 7.32
N PHE A 8 -85.78 -20.37 6.66
CA PHE A 8 -85.14 -21.72 6.77
C PHE A 8 -85.67 -22.65 5.62
N ARG A 9 -84.86 -23.56 5.01
CA ARG A 9 -85.17 -24.97 4.55
C ARG A 9 -84.43 -25.51 3.26
N TRP A 10 -83.62 -26.56 3.48
CA TRP A 10 -83.54 -27.89 2.80
C TRP A 10 -82.78 -28.22 1.46
N VAL A 11 -82.19 -29.45 1.49
CA VAL A 11 -81.60 -30.36 0.46
C VAL A 11 -80.16 -30.12 -0.10
N GLY A 12 -79.23 -31.07 0.16
CA GLY A 12 -78.42 -31.69 -0.92
C GLY A 12 -76.88 -31.52 -1.02
N LEU A 13 -76.09 -32.16 -0.12
CA LEU A 13 -74.66 -32.57 -0.24
C LEU A 13 -73.58 -31.67 -0.93
N GLY A 14 -72.46 -31.40 -0.21
CA GLY A 14 -71.11 -31.56 -0.80
C GLY A 14 -70.02 -30.46 -0.66
N VAL A 15 -69.28 -30.44 0.47
CA VAL A 15 -67.89 -29.91 0.63
C VAL A 15 -67.68 -28.36 0.66
N LEU A 16 -66.51 -27.88 1.15
CA LEU A 16 -66.31 -26.71 2.04
C LEU A 16 -65.57 -25.45 1.49
N CYS A 17 -65.89 -24.28 2.10
CA CYS A 17 -65.07 -23.07 2.42
C CYS A 17 -64.81 -21.88 1.43
N VAL A 18 -65.67 -20.83 1.51
CA VAL A 18 -65.46 -19.41 2.01
C VAL A 18 -64.14 -18.64 1.69
N ALA A 19 -64.04 -17.30 1.45
CA ALA A 19 -64.85 -16.15 0.94
C ALA A 19 -64.02 -14.82 1.05
N VAL A 20 -64.39 -13.67 0.42
CA VAL A 20 -64.08 -12.24 0.81
C VAL A 20 -64.75 -11.20 -0.15
N TRP A 21 -65.11 -10.00 0.33
CA TRP A 21 -65.55 -8.80 -0.44
C TRP A 21 -65.28 -7.50 0.36
N GLY A 22 -65.20 -6.29 -0.25
CA GLY A 22 -65.27 -5.04 0.53
C GLY A 22 -64.85 -3.71 -0.13
N LEU A 23 -65.63 -2.67 0.16
CA LEU A 23 -65.38 -1.21 0.08
C LEU A 23 -66.45 -0.51 0.97
N ALA A 24 -66.26 0.65 1.63
CA ALA A 24 -65.06 1.35 2.09
C ALA A 24 -65.47 2.43 3.14
N GLN A 25 -64.65 2.69 4.17
CA GLN A 25 -64.75 3.85 5.08
C GLN A 25 -63.36 4.22 5.63
N ALA A 26 -63.18 5.48 6.06
CA ALA A 26 -61.89 6.04 6.43
C ALA A 26 -61.36 5.57 7.79
N GLN A 27 -60.04 5.38 7.88
CA GLN A 27 -59.30 5.26 9.14
C GLN A 27 -58.86 6.66 9.64
N PRO A 28 -58.65 6.85 10.96
CA PRO A 28 -58.07 8.09 11.48
C PRO A 28 -56.63 8.31 10.97
N PRO A 29 -56.11 9.53 11.00
CA PRO A 29 -54.70 9.76 10.69
C PRO A 29 -53.83 9.03 11.72
N LEU A 30 -52.97 8.15 11.23
CA LEU A 30 -51.78 7.73 11.96
C LEU A 30 -50.93 8.98 12.29
N PRO A 31 -50.05 8.92 13.30
CA PRO A 31 -49.07 9.99 13.55
C PRO A 31 -48.24 10.26 12.28
N PRO A 32 -47.53 11.39 12.19
CA PRO A 32 -46.52 11.62 11.17
C PRO A 32 -45.29 10.72 11.45
N ASP A 33 -45.47 9.42 11.27
CA ASP A 33 -44.42 8.42 11.40
C ASP A 33 -43.30 8.77 10.41
N ARG A 34 -42.07 8.79 10.94
CA ARG A 34 -40.87 9.14 10.19
C ARG A 34 -40.81 8.31 8.92
N GLN A 35 -40.61 8.97 7.78
CA GLN A 35 -40.50 8.29 6.49
C GLN A 35 -39.31 7.31 6.51
N ALA A 36 -39.60 6.03 6.77
CA ALA A 36 -38.72 4.95 6.37
C ALA A 36 -38.50 5.07 4.85
N ASP A 37 -37.25 5.02 4.39
CA ASP A 37 -37.00 5.08 2.95
C ASP A 37 -37.49 3.75 2.34
N ASP A 38 -38.35 3.86 1.34
CA ASP A 38 -38.94 2.70 0.67
C ASP A 38 -37.88 1.82 -0.01
N THR A 39 -36.64 2.30 -0.16
CA THR A 39 -35.55 1.57 -0.81
C THR A 39 -34.19 1.77 -0.16
N VAL A 40 -33.59 0.70 0.38
CA VAL A 40 -32.17 0.74 0.80
C VAL A 40 -31.27 0.56 -0.43
N PRO A 41 -30.37 1.50 -0.78
CA PRO A 41 -29.39 1.23 -1.82
C PRO A 41 -28.35 0.22 -1.33
N LEU A 42 -28.23 -0.88 -2.06
CA LEU A 42 -27.15 -1.84 -1.91
C LEU A 42 -25.90 -1.19 -2.48
N THR A 43 -25.13 -0.59 -1.57
CA THR A 43 -23.78 -0.08 -1.82
C THR A 43 -22.76 -1.10 -1.28
N SER A 44 -21.55 -1.08 -1.81
CA SER A 44 -20.42 -1.86 -1.28
C SER A 44 -19.85 -1.28 0.03
N HIS A 45 -20.55 -0.31 0.63
CA HIS A 45 -20.09 0.53 1.72
C HIS A 45 -21.17 0.66 2.82
N SER A 46 -21.57 -0.48 3.39
CA SER A 46 -22.12 -0.45 4.76
C SER A 46 -20.97 -0.18 5.75
N VAL A 47 -21.18 0.78 6.66
CA VAL A 47 -20.23 1.12 7.71
C VAL A 47 -20.72 0.50 9.01
N ILE A 48 -19.91 -0.37 9.59
CA ILE A 48 -20.14 -0.92 10.92
C ILE A 48 -19.26 -0.15 11.92
N LEU A 49 -19.90 0.55 12.86
CA LEU A 49 -19.23 1.09 14.04
C LEU A 49 -19.29 0.02 15.14
N ASN A 50 -18.15 -0.52 15.52
CA ASN A 50 -18.07 -1.47 16.64
C ASN A 50 -18.09 -0.74 17.99
N ASP A 51 -18.55 -1.45 19.02
CA ASP A 51 -18.50 -1.06 20.44
C ASP A 51 -19.06 0.33 20.77
N VAL A 52 -20.13 0.75 20.09
CA VAL A 52 -20.78 2.02 20.38
C VAL A 52 -21.55 1.93 21.69
N PRO A 53 -21.28 2.79 22.69
CA PRO A 53 -22.05 2.83 23.92
C PRO A 53 -23.42 3.47 23.65
N VAL A 54 -24.50 2.74 23.92
CA VAL A 54 -25.89 3.21 23.80
C VAL A 54 -26.63 2.85 25.07
N SER A 55 -27.27 3.84 25.71
CA SER A 55 -28.08 3.64 26.91
C SER A 55 -29.57 3.76 26.62
N ASP A 56 -30.34 2.79 27.08
CA ASP A 56 -31.81 2.85 27.09
C ASP A 56 -32.38 3.62 28.29
N GLY A 57 -31.50 4.11 29.17
CA GLY A 57 -31.86 4.78 30.42
C GLY A 57 -31.98 3.89 31.64
N LYS A 58 -31.97 2.56 31.48
CA LYS A 58 -31.83 1.58 32.57
C LYS A 58 -30.44 0.94 32.59
N GLN A 59 -29.91 0.63 31.40
CA GLN A 59 -28.60 0.01 31.20
C GLN A 59 -27.84 0.75 30.08
N THR A 60 -26.55 0.44 29.92
CA THR A 60 -25.74 0.86 28.76
C THR A 60 -25.18 -0.39 28.08
N TYR A 61 -25.43 -0.50 26.77
CA TYR A 61 -25.01 -1.60 25.91
C TYR A 61 -23.86 -1.15 25.00
N ARG A 62 -23.00 -2.09 24.59
CA ARG A 62 -21.98 -1.86 23.55
C ARG A 62 -22.39 -2.57 22.27
N VAL A 63 -22.91 -1.79 21.31
CA VAL A 63 -23.56 -2.31 20.11
C VAL A 63 -22.72 -2.09 18.85
N ARG A 64 -22.90 -2.99 17.87
CA ARG A 64 -22.40 -2.82 16.50
C ARG A 64 -23.46 -2.06 15.69
N LEU A 65 -23.22 -0.78 15.42
CA LEU A 65 -24.14 0.03 14.60
C LEU A 65 -23.81 -0.10 13.13
N GLN A 66 -24.76 -0.55 12.32
CA GLN A 66 -24.63 -0.55 10.85
C GLN A 66 -25.38 0.66 10.27
N TYR A 67 -24.71 1.42 9.40
CA TYR A 67 -25.33 2.49 8.62
C TYR A 67 -24.77 2.57 7.19
N ILE A 68 -25.52 3.16 6.26
CA ILE A 68 -25.09 3.42 4.88
C ILE A 68 -25.27 4.93 4.59
N PRO A 69 -24.18 5.69 4.35
CA PRO A 69 -24.28 7.06 3.84
C PRO A 69 -24.62 7.03 2.35
N LEU A 70 -25.62 7.81 1.91
CA LEU A 70 -26.09 7.77 0.52
C LEU A 70 -25.28 8.72 -0.37
N SER A 71 -24.51 8.14 -1.30
CA SER A 71 -23.59 8.86 -2.18
C SER A 71 -24.27 10.03 -2.92
N GLY A 72 -23.62 11.19 -2.93
CA GLY A 72 -24.14 12.41 -3.58
C GLY A 72 -25.31 13.09 -2.85
N SER A 73 -25.62 12.72 -1.61
CA SER A 73 -26.69 13.34 -0.81
C SER A 73 -26.30 13.50 0.66
N ASN A 74 -27.14 14.21 1.43
CA ASN A 74 -27.02 14.28 2.90
C ASN A 74 -27.81 13.19 3.64
N LYS A 75 -28.31 12.17 2.94
CA LYS A 75 -29.15 11.11 3.53
C LYS A 75 -28.29 9.94 4.06
N VAL A 76 -28.71 9.34 5.16
CA VAL A 76 -28.02 8.20 5.80
C VAL A 76 -29.05 7.18 6.28
N VAL A 77 -28.93 5.93 5.85
CA VAL A 77 -29.79 4.83 6.31
C VAL A 77 -29.17 4.18 7.55
N VAL A 78 -29.93 4.07 8.64
CA VAL A 78 -29.49 3.44 9.91
C VAL A 78 -30.34 2.19 10.17
N PHE A 79 -29.68 1.05 10.40
CA PHE A 79 -30.35 -0.24 10.53
C PHE A 79 -30.88 -0.48 11.96
N PRO A 80 -31.88 -1.37 12.15
CA PRO A 80 -32.27 -1.87 13.47
C PRO A 80 -31.08 -2.39 14.28
N VAL A 81 -31.12 -2.18 15.60
CA VAL A 81 -30.01 -2.49 16.52
C VAL A 81 -30.55 -3.32 17.67
N TRP A 82 -30.28 -4.62 17.66
CA TRP A 82 -30.72 -5.52 18.71
C TRP A 82 -29.67 -5.71 19.81
N VAL A 83 -30.14 -5.97 21.02
CA VAL A 83 -29.34 -6.45 22.15
C VAL A 83 -30.01 -7.66 22.79
N ILE A 84 -29.20 -8.56 23.34
CA ILE A 84 -29.66 -9.66 24.18
C ILE A 84 -29.77 -9.12 25.61
N THR A 85 -30.97 -9.15 26.20
CA THR A 85 -31.19 -8.68 27.58
C THR A 85 -31.35 -9.81 28.59
N GLU A 86 -31.89 -10.95 28.17
CA GLU A 86 -32.05 -12.15 29.01
C GLU A 86 -31.70 -13.40 28.19
N VAL A 87 -31.08 -14.38 28.85
CA VAL A 87 -30.93 -15.76 28.35
C VAL A 87 -31.36 -16.72 29.45
N GLN A 88 -32.11 -17.76 29.07
CA GLN A 88 -32.52 -18.85 29.95
C GLN A 88 -32.33 -20.20 29.25
N VAL A 89 -32.08 -21.25 30.03
CA VAL A 89 -31.95 -22.64 29.57
C VAL A 89 -33.09 -23.51 30.13
N ASP A 90 -33.59 -24.46 29.34
CA ASP A 90 -34.54 -25.49 29.79
C ASP A 90 -33.89 -26.40 30.84
N ASP A 91 -34.49 -26.47 32.03
CA ASP A 91 -33.97 -27.22 33.18
C ASP A 91 -34.20 -28.75 33.11
N GLY A 92 -34.78 -29.23 32.00
CA GLY A 92 -35.11 -30.63 31.81
C GLY A 92 -36.44 -31.05 32.42
N LYS A 93 -37.10 -30.17 33.20
CA LYS A 93 -38.38 -30.42 33.89
C LYS A 93 -39.50 -29.48 33.42
N GLY A 94 -39.22 -28.64 32.43
CA GLY A 94 -40.15 -27.64 31.88
C GLY A 94 -40.05 -26.26 32.56
N GLY A 95 -39.11 -26.11 33.51
CA GLY A 95 -38.70 -24.83 34.05
C GLY A 95 -37.61 -24.18 33.21
N TRP A 96 -37.33 -22.92 33.53
CA TRP A 96 -36.34 -22.10 32.84
C TRP A 96 -35.41 -21.46 33.86
N GLN A 97 -34.11 -21.70 33.74
CA GLN A 97 -33.10 -21.13 34.63
C GLN A 97 -32.30 -20.07 33.87
N PRO A 98 -31.93 -18.92 34.48
CA PRO A 98 -31.00 -17.99 33.87
C PRO A 98 -29.68 -18.69 33.52
N LEU A 99 -29.12 -18.41 32.34
CA LEU A 99 -27.83 -18.96 31.91
C LEU A 99 -26.73 -17.90 32.09
N GLY A 100 -25.71 -18.22 32.89
CA GLY A 100 -24.54 -17.37 33.10
C GLY A 100 -23.67 -17.25 31.84
N VAL A 101 -22.92 -16.15 31.73
CA VAL A 101 -22.05 -15.87 30.56
C VAL A 101 -20.96 -16.94 30.38
N GLU A 102 -20.35 -17.37 31.48
CA GLU A 102 -19.32 -18.42 31.53
C GLU A 102 -19.90 -19.84 31.71
N GLU A 103 -21.23 -19.98 31.78
CA GLU A 103 -21.85 -21.30 31.93
C GLU A 103 -21.81 -22.08 30.62
N LYS A 104 -21.54 -23.38 30.74
CA LYS A 104 -21.45 -24.31 29.61
C LYS A 104 -22.82 -24.47 28.97
N LEU A 105 -22.86 -24.53 27.65
CA LEU A 105 -24.07 -24.97 26.96
C LEU A 105 -24.43 -26.40 27.42
N PRO A 106 -25.71 -26.69 27.68
CA PRO A 106 -26.13 -28.03 28.06
C PRO A 106 -25.79 -29.04 26.95
N ALA A 107 -25.00 -30.04 27.28
CA ALA A 107 -24.73 -31.16 26.38
C ALA A 107 -26.02 -31.95 26.10
N ALA A 108 -26.16 -32.46 24.88
CA ALA A 108 -27.33 -33.26 24.49
C ALA A 108 -27.33 -34.64 25.18
N ALA A 109 -28.06 -34.75 26.28
CA ALA A 109 -28.24 -36.00 27.02
C ALA A 109 -29.38 -36.84 26.42
N GLY A 110 -29.01 -37.92 25.72
CA GLY A 110 -29.97 -38.83 25.07
C GLY A 110 -30.58 -38.26 23.78
N GLU A 111 -31.88 -38.47 23.58
CA GLU A 111 -32.65 -37.95 22.43
C GLU A 111 -33.11 -36.50 22.60
N ARG A 112 -33.01 -35.93 23.82
CA ARG A 112 -33.56 -34.61 24.12
C ARG A 112 -32.67 -33.48 23.58
N ARG A 113 -33.26 -32.62 22.75
CA ARG A 113 -32.63 -31.38 22.28
C ARG A 113 -32.74 -30.31 23.36
N PRO A 114 -31.61 -29.74 23.85
CA PRO A 114 -31.67 -28.64 24.79
C PRO A 114 -32.24 -27.38 24.13
N LYS A 115 -32.95 -26.56 24.91
CA LYS A 115 -33.58 -25.32 24.44
C LYS A 115 -33.04 -24.13 25.19
N LEU A 116 -32.76 -23.06 24.45
CA LEU A 116 -32.48 -21.73 24.99
C LEU A 116 -33.68 -20.82 24.75
N ARG A 117 -33.93 -19.91 25.68
CA ARG A 117 -34.84 -18.78 25.50
C ARG A 117 -34.02 -17.51 25.56
N VAL A 118 -34.14 -16.68 24.53
CA VAL A 118 -33.41 -15.42 24.41
C VAL A 118 -34.43 -14.28 24.31
N VAL A 119 -34.18 -13.18 25.02
CA VAL A 119 -34.94 -11.94 24.86
C VAL A 119 -34.10 -10.94 24.07
N LEU A 120 -34.62 -10.54 22.91
CA LEU A 120 -34.02 -9.58 21.97
C LEU A 120 -34.76 -8.25 22.05
N LYS A 121 -34.06 -7.16 22.37
CA LYS A 121 -34.64 -5.82 22.46
C LYS A 121 -34.10 -4.93 21.35
N ASN A 122 -34.97 -4.24 20.59
CA ASN A 122 -34.56 -3.27 19.58
C ASN A 122 -34.28 -1.91 20.23
N LEU A 123 -33.04 -1.43 20.17
CA LEU A 123 -32.66 -0.11 20.69
C LEU A 123 -33.15 1.04 19.79
N MET A 124 -33.38 0.81 18.50
CA MET A 124 -33.94 1.83 17.60
C MET A 124 -35.41 2.14 17.89
N ALA A 125 -36.13 1.23 18.54
CA ALA A 125 -37.52 1.44 18.96
C ALA A 125 -37.66 2.27 20.25
N GLN A 126 -36.56 2.60 20.93
CA GLN A 126 -36.57 3.29 22.22
C GLN A 126 -36.00 4.69 22.08
N SER A 127 -36.83 5.71 22.32
CA SER A 127 -36.51 7.13 22.07
C SER A 127 -35.10 7.55 22.53
N LYS A 128 -34.75 7.32 23.79
CA LYS A 128 -33.45 7.70 24.37
C LYS A 128 -32.25 6.99 23.70
N ALA A 129 -32.40 5.73 23.33
CA ALA A 129 -31.34 4.96 22.68
C ALA A 129 -31.23 5.32 21.19
N GLN A 130 -32.38 5.48 20.51
CA GLN A 130 -32.48 5.94 19.12
C GLN A 130 -31.83 7.31 18.94
N ASP A 131 -32.09 8.28 19.82
CA ASP A 131 -31.45 9.61 19.77
C ASP A 131 -29.92 9.53 19.90
N GLN A 132 -29.40 8.69 20.80
CA GLN A 132 -27.96 8.47 20.95
C GLN A 132 -27.33 7.80 19.71
N ILE A 133 -28.03 6.83 19.11
CA ILE A 133 -27.60 6.17 17.87
C ILE A 133 -27.56 7.16 16.71
N ILE A 134 -28.66 7.92 16.51
CA ILE A 134 -28.79 8.95 15.47
C ILE A 134 -27.69 10.00 15.59
N GLU A 135 -27.48 10.54 16.80
CA GLU A 135 -26.47 11.57 17.03
C GLU A 135 -25.05 11.03 16.83
N ARG A 136 -24.76 9.79 17.26
CA ARG A 136 -23.46 9.16 17.03
C ARG A 136 -23.18 8.95 15.54
N VAL A 137 -24.19 8.52 14.77
CA VAL A 137 -24.07 8.37 13.31
C VAL A 137 -23.84 9.73 12.64
N ARG A 138 -24.59 10.78 13.02
CA ARG A 138 -24.36 12.16 12.52
C ARG A 138 -22.93 12.63 12.75
N GLN A 139 -22.39 12.45 13.96
CA GLN A 139 -21.03 12.86 14.29
C GLN A 139 -19.97 12.15 13.45
N GLU A 140 -20.07 10.82 13.29
CA GLU A 140 -19.13 10.07 12.45
C GLU A 140 -19.29 10.44 10.96
N VAL A 141 -20.51 10.69 10.49
CA VAL A 141 -20.78 11.11 9.11
C VAL A 141 -20.24 12.51 8.82
N ALA A 142 -20.46 13.48 9.71
CA ALA A 142 -19.90 14.83 9.60
C ALA A 142 -18.36 14.82 9.64
N LYS A 143 -17.77 14.00 10.51
CA LYS A 143 -16.31 13.85 10.63
C LYS A 143 -15.69 13.25 9.35
N LYS A 144 -16.25 12.13 8.87
CA LYS A 144 -15.68 11.29 7.81
C LYS A 144 -16.07 11.73 6.39
N TYR A 145 -17.30 12.16 6.18
CA TYR A 145 -17.85 12.51 4.86
C TYR A 145 -18.13 14.02 4.69
N LYS A 146 -17.88 14.85 5.71
CA LYS A 146 -18.10 16.32 5.69
C LYS A 146 -19.55 16.75 5.47
N ILE A 147 -20.51 15.89 5.80
CA ILE A 147 -21.95 16.18 5.75
C ILE A 147 -22.38 16.63 7.16
N SER A 148 -22.59 17.95 7.36
CA SER A 148 -23.05 18.51 8.63
C SER A 148 -24.51 18.18 8.93
N ASP A 149 -25.38 18.28 7.92
CA ASP A 149 -26.83 18.22 8.07
C ASP A 149 -27.39 16.88 7.60
N ALA A 150 -26.95 15.79 8.25
CA ALA A 150 -27.31 14.43 7.86
C ALA A 150 -28.76 14.07 8.23
N VAL A 151 -29.57 13.77 7.21
CA VAL A 151 -30.95 13.28 7.31
C VAL A 151 -30.92 11.77 7.52
N ILE A 152 -31.38 11.31 8.69
CA ILE A 152 -31.45 9.88 8.99
C ILE A 152 -32.74 9.28 8.42
N LEU A 153 -32.59 8.09 7.83
CA LEU A 153 -33.64 7.27 7.26
C LEU A 153 -33.61 5.89 7.91
N GLU A 154 -34.78 5.30 8.11
CA GLU A 154 -34.92 3.92 8.58
C GLU A 154 -35.24 2.98 7.40
N PRO A 155 -34.68 1.77 7.34
CA PRO A 155 -34.90 0.85 6.23
C PRO A 155 -36.21 0.08 6.36
N ARG A 156 -36.87 -0.17 5.22
CA ARG A 156 -38.06 -1.04 5.15
C ARG A 156 -37.67 -2.52 5.29
N VAL A 157 -37.92 -3.10 6.47
CA VAL A 157 -37.67 -4.51 6.83
C VAL A 157 -38.98 -5.31 6.84
N ASN A 158 -38.99 -6.53 6.31
CA ASN A 158 -40.14 -7.43 6.40
C ASN A 158 -40.11 -8.21 7.72
N ALA A 159 -40.86 -7.74 8.71
CA ALA A 159 -40.99 -8.37 10.02
C ALA A 159 -41.34 -9.87 9.95
N ASN A 160 -42.20 -10.28 8.99
CA ASN A 160 -42.67 -11.66 8.86
C ASN A 160 -41.61 -12.63 8.31
N GLY A 161 -40.45 -12.13 7.86
CA GLY A 161 -39.33 -12.94 7.39
C GLY A 161 -38.10 -12.91 8.30
N LEU A 162 -38.16 -12.16 9.41
CA LEU A 162 -37.08 -12.11 10.39
C LEU A 162 -36.87 -13.49 11.03
N ARG A 163 -35.61 -13.90 11.10
CA ARG A 163 -35.16 -15.18 11.63
C ARG A 163 -33.89 -14.98 12.44
N VAL A 164 -33.66 -15.88 13.40
CA VAL A 164 -32.48 -15.90 14.26
C VAL A 164 -31.81 -17.26 14.22
N GLN A 165 -30.49 -17.27 14.30
CA GLN A 165 -29.68 -18.48 14.36
C GLN A 165 -28.51 -18.31 15.34
N LEU A 166 -28.13 -19.40 16.01
CA LEU A 166 -26.98 -19.45 16.91
C LEU A 166 -25.79 -20.13 16.22
N ARG A 167 -24.61 -19.53 16.37
CA ARG A 167 -23.37 -19.95 15.70
C ARG A 167 -22.18 -19.89 16.66
N VAL A 168 -21.17 -20.71 16.44
CA VAL A 168 -19.91 -20.73 17.21
C VAL A 168 -18.74 -20.57 16.23
N PRO A 169 -17.98 -19.46 16.29
CA PRO A 169 -16.80 -19.25 15.47
C PRO A 169 -15.59 -20.02 16.02
N ARG A 170 -14.86 -20.74 15.17
CA ARG A 170 -13.59 -21.41 15.52
C ARG A 170 -12.39 -20.67 14.94
N ALA A 171 -11.30 -20.62 15.70
CA ALA A 171 -10.03 -20.09 15.21
C ALA A 171 -9.39 -21.07 14.21
N GLY A 172 -9.20 -20.64 12.95
CA GLY A 172 -8.45 -21.38 11.93
C GLY A 172 -9.31 -22.14 10.89
N GLU A 173 -10.58 -22.41 11.19
CA GLU A 173 -11.54 -22.98 10.22
C GLU A 173 -12.26 -21.88 9.44
N LYS A 174 -12.61 -22.14 8.16
CA LYS A 174 -13.33 -21.18 7.29
C LYS A 174 -14.86 -21.19 7.47
N ILE A 175 -15.39 -21.98 8.40
CA ILE A 175 -16.82 -22.27 8.53
C ILE A 175 -17.20 -22.15 10.01
N ASP A 176 -17.93 -21.11 10.40
CA ASP A 176 -18.50 -21.04 11.76
C ASP A 176 -19.60 -22.09 11.91
N TRP A 177 -19.55 -22.85 13.00
CA TRP A 177 -20.48 -23.94 13.25
C TRP A 177 -21.86 -23.38 13.62
N VAL A 178 -22.85 -23.63 12.77
CA VAL A 178 -24.26 -23.36 13.06
C VAL A 178 -24.76 -24.41 14.07
N ILE A 179 -25.22 -23.97 15.24
CA ILE A 179 -25.67 -24.86 16.34
C ILE A 179 -27.19 -24.85 16.57
N SER A 180 -27.95 -24.12 15.74
CA SER A 180 -29.42 -24.15 15.73
C SER A 180 -29.99 -24.07 14.31
N PRO A 181 -31.21 -24.54 14.05
CA PRO A 181 -31.97 -24.13 12.87
C PRO A 181 -32.24 -22.62 12.89
N GLU A 182 -32.66 -22.06 11.75
CA GLU A 182 -33.22 -20.71 11.68
C GLU A 182 -34.60 -20.70 12.35
N VAL A 183 -34.76 -19.91 13.42
CA VAL A 183 -36.03 -19.77 14.16
C VAL A 183 -36.68 -18.44 13.76
N PRO A 184 -37.99 -18.39 13.43
CA PRO A 184 -38.66 -17.13 13.12
C PRO A 184 -38.72 -16.21 14.35
N LEU A 185 -38.50 -14.92 14.12
CA LEU A 185 -38.77 -13.87 15.10
C LEU A 185 -40.18 -13.31 14.87
N SER A 186 -40.82 -12.86 15.96
CA SER A 186 -42.11 -12.21 15.88
C SER A 186 -41.98 -10.73 15.49
N ARG A 187 -43.10 -10.08 15.15
CA ARG A 187 -43.10 -8.66 14.78
C ARG A 187 -42.61 -7.75 15.91
N THR A 188 -42.80 -8.15 17.18
CA THR A 188 -42.37 -7.36 18.34
C THR A 188 -40.85 -7.23 18.44
N ALA A 189 -40.09 -8.03 17.68
CA ALA A 189 -38.64 -7.90 17.55
C ALA A 189 -38.21 -6.54 16.98
N LEU A 190 -39.08 -5.82 16.25
CA LEU A 190 -38.83 -4.46 15.78
C LEU A 190 -39.40 -3.38 16.71
N GLU A 191 -40.21 -3.76 17.70
CA GLU A 191 -40.98 -2.87 18.58
C GLU A 191 -40.27 -2.70 19.95
N GLU A 192 -40.79 -1.82 20.83
CA GLU A 192 -40.11 -1.46 22.09
C GLU A 192 -40.05 -2.63 23.10
N GLU A 193 -41.07 -3.49 23.12
CA GLU A 193 -41.14 -4.65 24.01
C GLU A 193 -40.07 -5.72 23.71
N GLY A 194 -39.58 -5.76 22.46
CA GLY A 194 -38.69 -6.80 21.97
C GLY A 194 -39.39 -8.15 21.73
N ASP A 195 -38.62 -9.18 21.43
CA ASP A 195 -39.13 -10.53 21.16
C ASP A 195 -38.47 -11.57 22.09
N ARG A 196 -39.25 -12.60 22.45
CA ARG A 196 -38.82 -13.68 23.34
C ARG A 196 -38.86 -15.01 22.58
N VAL A 197 -37.74 -15.34 21.97
CA VAL A 197 -37.58 -16.50 21.09
C VAL A 197 -37.10 -17.72 21.88
N VAL A 198 -37.64 -18.91 21.54
CA VAL A 198 -37.14 -20.20 22.02
C VAL A 198 -36.42 -20.91 20.89
N ILE A 199 -35.14 -21.21 21.09
CA ILE A 199 -34.23 -21.80 20.10
C ILE A 199 -33.84 -23.19 20.58
N GLU A 200 -34.16 -24.22 19.77
CA GLU A 200 -33.69 -25.59 20.01
C GLU A 200 -32.30 -25.78 19.42
N LEU A 201 -31.40 -26.43 20.15
CA LEU A 201 -30.03 -26.65 19.69
C LEU A 201 -29.88 -27.99 18.96
N GLU A 202 -29.00 -28.04 17.96
CA GLU A 202 -28.70 -29.24 17.17
C GLU A 202 -27.80 -30.20 17.97
N GLY A 203 -28.43 -31.14 18.69
CA GLY A 203 -27.75 -32.06 19.60
C GLY A 203 -26.69 -32.97 18.97
N GLU A 204 -26.67 -33.19 17.65
CA GLU A 204 -25.59 -33.91 16.98
C GLU A 204 -24.33 -33.03 16.82
N ARG A 205 -24.50 -31.77 16.42
CA ARG A 205 -23.38 -30.82 16.31
C ARG A 205 -22.80 -30.48 17.68
N LEU A 206 -23.65 -30.25 18.69
CA LEU A 206 -23.19 -30.09 20.08
C LEU A 206 -22.43 -31.31 20.60
N ARG A 207 -22.78 -32.54 20.19
CA ARG A 207 -22.04 -33.76 20.57
C ARG A 207 -20.70 -33.86 19.84
N ALA A 208 -20.61 -33.45 18.58
CA ALA A 208 -19.34 -33.35 17.86
C ALA A 208 -18.41 -32.26 18.45
N MET A 209 -18.97 -31.26 19.14
CA MET A 209 -18.23 -30.22 19.88
C MET A 209 -18.03 -30.52 21.38
N ALA A 210 -18.47 -31.69 21.88
CA ALA A 210 -18.52 -31.96 23.32
C ALA A 210 -17.13 -32.04 24.00
N SER A 211 -16.06 -32.19 23.22
CA SER A 211 -14.67 -32.13 23.70
C SER A 211 -14.14 -30.71 23.94
N GLU A 212 -14.88 -29.67 23.55
CA GLU A 212 -14.41 -28.26 23.56
C GLU A 212 -15.10 -27.36 24.60
N GLU A 213 -16.00 -27.91 25.42
CA GLU A 213 -16.64 -27.21 26.54
C GLU A 213 -17.31 -25.85 26.21
N VAL A 214 -17.95 -25.74 25.03
CA VAL A 214 -18.57 -24.49 24.52
C VAL A 214 -19.44 -23.79 25.57
N ARG A 215 -19.09 -22.55 25.93
CA ARG A 215 -19.86 -21.70 26.87
C ARG A 215 -20.78 -20.76 26.12
N TRP A 216 -21.73 -20.15 26.83
CA TRP A 216 -22.60 -19.13 26.25
C TRP A 216 -21.84 -17.92 25.69
N ALA A 217 -20.74 -17.49 26.34
CA ALA A 217 -19.82 -16.45 25.84
C ALA A 217 -19.24 -16.73 24.44
N ASP A 218 -19.09 -18.00 24.06
CA ASP A 218 -18.49 -18.43 22.80
C ASP A 218 -19.53 -18.39 21.65
N VAL A 219 -20.83 -18.28 21.96
CA VAL A 219 -21.93 -18.22 20.99
C VAL A 219 -22.11 -16.82 20.39
N ARG A 220 -22.46 -16.76 19.11
CA ARG A 220 -22.91 -15.57 18.39
C ARG A 220 -24.34 -15.77 17.93
N LEU A 221 -25.16 -14.74 18.06
CA LEU A 221 -26.54 -14.73 17.59
C LEU A 221 -26.63 -13.89 16.32
N GLU A 222 -26.95 -14.51 15.19
CA GLU A 222 -27.09 -13.86 13.88
C GLU A 222 -28.58 -13.61 13.60
N VAL A 223 -28.93 -12.35 13.29
CA VAL A 223 -30.29 -11.98 12.84
C VAL A 223 -30.29 -11.84 11.33
N LEU A 224 -31.24 -12.51 10.69
CA LEU A 224 -31.39 -12.66 9.24
C LEU A 224 -32.79 -12.21 8.84
N GLY A 225 -32.96 -11.57 7.69
CA GLY A 225 -34.32 -11.31 7.20
C GLY A 225 -34.41 -10.42 5.97
N PRO A 226 -35.60 -10.31 5.35
CA PRO A 226 -35.77 -9.61 4.10
C PRO A 226 -35.76 -8.08 4.30
N LEU A 227 -34.83 -7.44 3.60
CA LEU A 227 -34.68 -5.98 3.47
C LEU A 227 -35.19 -5.56 2.10
N HIS A 228 -35.98 -4.48 2.00
CA HIS A 228 -36.41 -3.96 0.70
C HIS A 228 -35.34 -3.02 0.13
N ALA A 229 -34.66 -3.47 -0.93
CA ALA A 229 -33.41 -2.86 -1.36
C ALA A 229 -33.34 -2.67 -2.89
N ARG A 230 -32.55 -1.67 -3.35
CA ARG A 230 -32.31 -1.30 -4.75
C ARG A 230 -30.82 -1.42 -5.11
N LEU A 231 -30.50 -1.78 -6.34
CA LEU A 231 -29.12 -1.79 -6.86
C LEU A 231 -28.71 -0.42 -7.40
N GLU A 232 -27.53 0.08 -7.06
CA GLU A 232 -26.98 1.30 -7.66
C GLU A 232 -26.29 1.05 -9.01
N THR A 233 -26.45 1.98 -9.95
CA THR A 233 -25.91 1.90 -11.33
C THR A 233 -24.40 1.64 -11.40
N GLN A 234 -23.62 2.15 -10.43
CA GLN A 234 -22.18 1.94 -10.37
C GLN A 234 -21.82 0.51 -9.93
N MET A 235 -22.57 -0.06 -8.98
CA MET A 235 -22.41 -1.47 -8.58
C MET A 235 -22.91 -2.43 -9.64
N LEU A 236 -23.99 -2.07 -10.37
CA LEU A 236 -24.37 -2.80 -11.57
C LEU A 236 -23.17 -2.86 -12.54
N GLN A 237 -22.55 -1.74 -12.89
CA GLN A 237 -21.43 -1.71 -13.81
C GLN A 237 -20.22 -2.54 -13.32
N ALA A 238 -19.90 -2.48 -12.02
CA ALA A 238 -18.82 -3.27 -11.43
C ALA A 238 -19.11 -4.78 -11.46
N ASN A 239 -20.31 -5.20 -11.02
CA ASN A 239 -20.69 -6.61 -10.95
C ASN A 239 -20.98 -7.21 -12.33
N VAL A 240 -21.58 -6.44 -13.24
CA VAL A 240 -21.74 -6.82 -14.66
C VAL A 240 -20.36 -7.06 -15.27
N ARG A 241 -19.39 -6.16 -15.03
CA ARG A 241 -18.01 -6.37 -15.51
C ARG A 241 -17.38 -7.64 -14.94
N VAL A 242 -17.57 -7.94 -13.65
CA VAL A 242 -17.10 -9.22 -13.06
C VAL A 242 -17.73 -10.43 -13.76
N VAL A 243 -19.04 -10.38 -14.05
CA VAL A 243 -19.73 -11.46 -14.78
C VAL A 243 -19.26 -11.55 -16.25
N GLU A 244 -19.05 -10.43 -16.94
CA GLU A 244 -18.47 -10.37 -18.28
C GLU A 244 -17.04 -10.97 -18.31
N GLU A 245 -16.21 -10.68 -17.31
CA GLU A 245 -14.87 -11.24 -17.15
C GLU A 245 -14.92 -12.76 -16.89
N GLN A 246 -15.85 -13.27 -16.07
CA GLN A 246 -16.00 -14.72 -15.87
C GLN A 246 -16.56 -15.46 -17.11
N LEU A 247 -17.51 -14.85 -17.83
CA LEU A 247 -18.00 -15.39 -19.11
C LEU A 247 -16.90 -15.39 -20.18
N ALA A 248 -16.03 -14.38 -20.21
CA ALA A 248 -14.85 -14.36 -21.06
C ALA A 248 -13.81 -15.43 -20.66
N HIS A 249 -13.60 -15.68 -19.36
CA HIS A 249 -12.77 -16.79 -18.89
C HIS A 249 -13.35 -18.15 -19.30
N LEU A 250 -14.68 -18.34 -19.20
CA LEU A 250 -15.35 -19.55 -19.68
C LEU A 250 -15.17 -19.73 -21.20
N ARG A 251 -15.38 -18.67 -21.99
CA ARG A 251 -15.17 -18.70 -23.45
C ARG A 251 -13.74 -19.05 -23.83
N ASN A 252 -12.75 -18.52 -23.10
CA ASN A 252 -11.35 -18.87 -23.27
C ASN A 252 -11.05 -20.33 -22.88
N ARG A 253 -11.65 -20.86 -21.81
CA ARG A 253 -11.51 -22.28 -21.41
C ARG A 253 -12.12 -23.25 -22.41
N LEU A 254 -13.19 -22.84 -23.12
CA LEU A 254 -13.83 -23.61 -24.18
C LEU A 254 -13.16 -23.45 -25.55
N ARG A 255 -12.15 -22.57 -25.69
CA ARG A 255 -11.54 -22.26 -26.99
C ARG A 255 -10.78 -23.48 -27.55
N PRO A 256 -11.00 -23.88 -28.82
CA PRO A 256 -10.15 -24.86 -29.50
C PRO A 256 -8.68 -24.44 -29.45
N ALA A 257 -7.75 -25.36 -29.19
CA ALA A 257 -6.33 -24.98 -29.14
C ALA A 257 -5.71 -24.72 -30.52
N ASP A 258 -6.39 -25.10 -31.60
CA ASP A 258 -6.12 -24.52 -32.91
C ASP A 258 -6.58 -23.06 -32.90
N ARG A 259 -5.61 -22.15 -32.82
CA ARG A 259 -5.86 -20.71 -32.72
C ARG A 259 -6.35 -20.08 -34.03
N SER A 260 -6.32 -20.81 -35.15
CA SER A 260 -6.93 -20.37 -36.41
C SER A 260 -8.47 -20.40 -36.36
N LEU A 261 -9.04 -21.26 -35.51
CA LEU A 261 -10.45 -21.24 -35.17
C LEU A 261 -10.75 -20.09 -34.18
N GLY A 262 -11.88 -19.42 -34.43
CA GLY A 262 -12.37 -18.33 -33.58
C GLY A 262 -12.78 -18.78 -32.17
N GLU A 263 -13.17 -17.82 -31.35
CA GLU A 263 -13.70 -18.11 -30.01
C GLU A 263 -15.14 -18.66 -30.10
N PRO A 264 -15.53 -19.61 -29.22
CA PRO A 264 -16.88 -20.18 -29.26
C PRO A 264 -17.93 -19.11 -28.99
N GLN A 265 -18.86 -18.96 -29.93
CA GLN A 265 -19.88 -17.89 -29.92
C GLN A 265 -21.20 -18.34 -29.27
N VAL A 266 -21.46 -19.63 -29.17
CA VAL A 266 -22.71 -20.22 -28.69
C VAL A 266 -22.43 -21.47 -27.88
N LEU A 267 -23.12 -21.64 -26.75
CA LEU A 267 -23.21 -22.89 -26.00
C LEU A 267 -24.62 -23.49 -26.19
N LEU A 268 -24.70 -24.58 -26.96
CA LEU A 268 -25.93 -25.34 -27.20
C LEU A 268 -26.21 -26.33 -26.06
N LEU A 269 -27.48 -26.48 -25.70
CA LEU A 269 -27.94 -27.24 -24.54
C LEU A 269 -28.98 -28.31 -24.95
N PRO A 270 -28.54 -29.43 -25.56
CA PRO A 270 -29.44 -30.53 -25.90
C PRO A 270 -29.95 -31.26 -24.65
N SER A 271 -31.06 -31.99 -24.80
CA SER A 271 -31.90 -32.47 -23.70
C SER A 271 -31.13 -33.29 -22.67
N LEU A 272 -30.93 -32.70 -21.48
CA LEU A 272 -30.42 -33.38 -20.30
C LEU A 272 -31.55 -34.20 -19.67
N ALA A 273 -31.28 -35.47 -19.34
CA ALA A 273 -32.29 -36.47 -19.00
C ALA A 273 -32.93 -36.35 -17.59
N SER A 274 -33.13 -35.13 -17.08
CA SER A 274 -33.74 -34.87 -15.77
C SER A 274 -34.81 -33.77 -15.86
N GLY A 275 -35.93 -33.96 -15.16
CA GLY A 275 -37.15 -33.13 -15.25
C GLY A 275 -37.08 -31.73 -14.63
N GLN A 276 -35.92 -31.08 -14.62
CA GLN A 276 -35.79 -29.66 -14.29
C GLN A 276 -35.53 -28.85 -15.57
N SER A 277 -35.82 -27.54 -15.54
CA SER A 277 -35.51 -26.69 -16.71
C SER A 277 -34.00 -26.62 -16.92
N GLN A 278 -33.54 -26.89 -18.14
CA GLN A 278 -32.11 -26.90 -18.49
C GLN A 278 -31.43 -25.55 -18.21
N GLN A 279 -32.19 -24.45 -18.30
CA GLN A 279 -31.77 -23.10 -17.95
C GLN A 279 -31.48 -22.98 -16.45
N SER A 280 -32.38 -23.47 -15.59
CA SER A 280 -32.20 -23.46 -14.13
C SER A 280 -30.97 -24.28 -13.69
N GLU A 281 -30.73 -25.41 -14.34
CA GLU A 281 -29.55 -26.25 -14.08
C GLU A 281 -28.26 -25.55 -14.53
N LEU A 282 -28.22 -24.94 -15.72
CA LEU A 282 -27.05 -24.17 -16.17
C LEU A 282 -26.80 -22.95 -15.27
N HIS A 283 -27.85 -22.25 -14.84
CA HIS A 283 -27.75 -21.15 -13.86
C HIS A 283 -27.08 -21.65 -12.58
N ARG A 284 -27.49 -22.81 -12.05
CA ARG A 284 -26.87 -23.40 -10.86
C ARG A 284 -25.40 -23.74 -11.09
N LEU A 285 -25.05 -24.33 -12.23
CA LEU A 285 -23.67 -24.72 -12.56
C LEU A 285 -22.74 -23.50 -12.73
N LEU A 286 -23.15 -22.52 -13.53
CA LEU A 286 -22.39 -21.28 -13.73
C LEU A 286 -22.28 -20.49 -12.42
N TRP A 287 -23.34 -20.46 -11.61
CA TRP A 287 -23.30 -19.86 -10.28
C TRP A 287 -22.32 -20.58 -9.34
N GLN A 288 -22.35 -21.92 -9.28
CA GLN A 288 -21.42 -22.70 -8.46
C GLN A 288 -19.95 -22.47 -8.89
N GLN A 289 -19.68 -22.47 -10.19
CA GLN A 289 -18.35 -22.19 -10.73
C GLN A 289 -17.89 -20.77 -10.37
N PHE A 290 -18.68 -19.75 -10.70
CA PHE A 290 -18.30 -18.36 -10.48
C PHE A 290 -18.26 -18.01 -8.99
N THR A 291 -19.04 -18.65 -8.12
CA THR A 291 -18.95 -18.48 -6.66
C THR A 291 -17.57 -18.87 -6.13
N LEU A 292 -17.00 -19.97 -6.64
CA LEU A 292 -15.67 -20.44 -6.22
C LEU A 292 -14.58 -19.43 -6.62
N GLU A 293 -14.67 -18.93 -7.86
CA GLU A 293 -13.71 -17.99 -8.44
C GLU A 293 -13.85 -16.58 -7.81
N VAL A 294 -15.07 -16.07 -7.62
CA VAL A 294 -15.38 -14.76 -6.99
C VAL A 294 -15.00 -14.73 -5.51
N LYS A 295 -15.20 -15.81 -4.75
CA LYS A 295 -14.77 -15.86 -3.33
C LYS A 295 -13.26 -15.67 -3.14
N THR A 296 -12.44 -15.84 -4.17
CA THR A 296 -10.98 -15.62 -4.10
C THR A 296 -10.54 -14.18 -4.40
N ARG A 297 -11.43 -13.29 -4.86
CA ARG A 297 -11.06 -11.92 -5.24
C ARG A 297 -12.07 -10.86 -4.75
N ALA A 298 -11.54 -9.92 -3.97
CA ALA A 298 -12.04 -8.54 -3.83
C ALA A 298 -13.37 -8.28 -3.09
N GLY A 299 -13.76 -9.11 -2.11
CA GLY A 299 -14.71 -8.68 -1.05
C GLY A 299 -16.12 -8.30 -1.51
N VAL A 300 -16.55 -8.79 -2.67
CA VAL A 300 -17.92 -8.61 -3.19
C VAL A 300 -18.84 -9.64 -2.53
N GLU A 301 -19.97 -9.20 -1.99
CA GLU A 301 -21.00 -10.12 -1.48
C GLU A 301 -21.58 -10.97 -2.62
N THR A 302 -21.59 -12.29 -2.45
CA THR A 302 -21.90 -13.26 -3.51
C THR A 302 -23.31 -13.09 -4.07
N GLU A 303 -24.31 -12.81 -3.23
CA GLU A 303 -25.71 -12.73 -3.67
C GLU A 303 -25.97 -11.60 -4.69
N HIS A 304 -25.16 -10.53 -4.69
CA HIS A 304 -25.25 -9.46 -5.70
C HIS A 304 -24.78 -9.92 -7.09
N VAL A 305 -23.70 -10.71 -7.14
CA VAL A 305 -23.18 -11.28 -8.39
C VAL A 305 -24.18 -12.31 -8.92
N ARG A 306 -24.80 -13.10 -8.04
CA ARG A 306 -25.84 -14.07 -8.40
C ARG A 306 -27.02 -13.43 -9.12
N TYR A 307 -27.61 -12.38 -8.55
CA TYR A 307 -28.76 -11.68 -9.16
C TYR A 307 -28.43 -11.15 -10.57
N ILE A 308 -27.26 -10.53 -10.72
CA ILE A 308 -26.82 -9.97 -12.01
C ILE A 308 -26.50 -11.08 -13.01
N LEU A 309 -25.88 -12.18 -12.56
CA LEU A 309 -25.63 -13.37 -13.38
C LEU A 309 -26.94 -13.98 -13.89
N GLU A 310 -27.89 -14.28 -13.00
CA GLU A 310 -29.20 -14.84 -13.37
C GLU A 310 -29.90 -13.93 -14.41
N LYS A 311 -29.88 -12.61 -14.20
CA LYS A 311 -30.48 -11.63 -15.13
C LYS A 311 -29.75 -11.48 -16.46
N LEU A 312 -28.42 -11.56 -16.50
CA LEU A 312 -27.67 -11.51 -17.76
C LEU A 312 -27.85 -12.81 -18.55
N LEU A 313 -27.82 -13.96 -17.88
CA LEU A 313 -28.06 -15.26 -18.49
C LEU A 313 -29.48 -15.34 -19.06
N ASP A 314 -30.52 -15.00 -18.30
CA ASP A 314 -31.93 -14.97 -18.75
C ASP A 314 -32.11 -14.22 -20.08
N ARG A 315 -31.37 -13.12 -20.31
CA ARG A 315 -31.41 -12.33 -21.56
C ARG A 315 -30.49 -12.85 -22.67
N SER A 316 -29.48 -13.65 -22.33
CA SER A 316 -28.52 -14.26 -23.26
C SER A 316 -28.95 -15.66 -23.71
N PHE A 317 -30.00 -16.21 -23.10
CA PHE A 317 -30.65 -17.46 -23.46
C PHE A 317 -31.64 -17.26 -24.61
N GLU A 318 -31.52 -18.04 -25.67
CA GLU A 318 -32.47 -18.06 -26.79
C GLU A 318 -32.77 -19.48 -27.29
N ARG A 319 -33.80 -19.62 -28.11
CA ARG A 319 -34.10 -20.86 -28.85
C ARG A 319 -33.54 -20.73 -30.27
N MET A 320 -32.46 -21.44 -30.54
CA MET A 320 -31.69 -21.31 -31.78
C MET A 320 -31.85 -22.53 -32.68
N ASN A 321 -32.03 -22.31 -33.98
CA ASN A 321 -31.89 -23.39 -34.96
C ASN A 321 -30.39 -23.59 -35.30
N ALA A 322 -29.74 -24.57 -34.68
CA ALA A 322 -28.34 -24.91 -34.97
C ALA A 322 -28.09 -25.35 -36.43
N GLY A 323 -29.15 -25.75 -37.16
CA GLY A 323 -29.07 -26.05 -38.59
C GLY A 323 -28.85 -24.81 -39.48
N SER A 324 -29.24 -23.61 -39.02
CA SER A 324 -29.07 -22.36 -39.78
C SER A 324 -27.78 -21.59 -39.45
N LEU A 325 -26.91 -22.14 -38.59
CA LEU A 325 -25.62 -21.54 -38.28
C LEU A 325 -24.61 -21.75 -39.42
N ASP A 326 -23.79 -20.73 -39.66
CA ASP A 326 -22.63 -20.76 -40.56
C ASP A 326 -21.68 -21.92 -40.20
N GLU A 327 -21.23 -22.67 -41.20
CA GLU A 327 -20.39 -23.85 -41.01
C GLU A 327 -19.02 -23.53 -40.37
N GLN A 328 -18.52 -22.30 -40.53
CA GLN A 328 -17.28 -21.83 -39.90
C GLN A 328 -17.48 -21.33 -38.46
N LYS A 329 -18.72 -21.13 -38.00
CA LYS A 329 -19.00 -20.62 -36.65
C LYS A 329 -18.61 -21.65 -35.60
N VAL A 330 -17.78 -21.24 -34.64
CA VAL A 330 -17.35 -22.10 -33.54
C VAL A 330 -18.45 -22.15 -32.48
N VAL A 331 -18.90 -23.35 -32.16
CA VAL A 331 -19.96 -23.63 -31.17
C VAL A 331 -19.48 -24.67 -30.16
N SER A 332 -19.92 -24.50 -28.92
CA SER A 332 -19.81 -25.48 -27.84
C SER A 332 -21.16 -26.17 -27.66
N VAL A 333 -21.18 -27.47 -27.36
CA VAL A 333 -22.38 -28.25 -27.07
C VAL A 333 -22.19 -28.93 -25.74
N LEU A 334 -23.07 -28.66 -24.77
CA LEU A 334 -22.97 -29.24 -23.44
C LEU A 334 -23.34 -30.73 -23.48
N LEU A 335 -22.44 -31.59 -22.99
CA LEU A 335 -22.63 -33.03 -22.93
C LEU A 335 -23.28 -33.46 -21.60
N ASN A 336 -22.81 -32.87 -20.51
CA ASN A 336 -23.30 -33.08 -19.15
C ASN A 336 -22.88 -31.87 -18.28
N GLN A 337 -23.15 -31.92 -16.97
CA GLN A 337 -22.82 -30.84 -16.01
C GLN A 337 -21.34 -30.42 -15.98
N GLN A 338 -20.41 -31.24 -16.49
CA GLN A 338 -18.96 -31.06 -16.35
C GLN A 338 -18.19 -31.14 -17.67
N VAL A 339 -18.84 -31.39 -18.81
CA VAL A 339 -18.19 -31.67 -20.11
C VAL A 339 -18.92 -31.02 -21.29
N ALA A 340 -18.19 -30.43 -22.24
CA ALA A 340 -18.73 -29.93 -23.52
C ALA A 340 -17.88 -30.32 -24.73
N LEU A 341 -18.52 -30.46 -25.88
CA LEU A 341 -17.92 -30.67 -27.20
C LEU A 341 -17.84 -29.32 -27.94
N THR A 342 -16.67 -28.83 -28.31
CA THR A 342 -16.50 -27.53 -29.00
C THR A 342 -15.76 -27.68 -30.32
N GLY A 343 -16.24 -27.00 -31.37
CA GLY A 343 -15.64 -27.02 -32.71
C GLY A 343 -16.41 -26.16 -33.72
N ALA A 344 -15.97 -26.17 -34.98
CA ALA A 344 -16.71 -25.53 -36.07
C ALA A 344 -18.04 -26.24 -36.34
N MET A 345 -19.10 -25.49 -36.64
CA MET A 345 -20.45 -26.03 -36.80
C MET A 345 -20.56 -27.07 -37.93
N GLY A 346 -19.88 -26.84 -39.06
CA GLY A 346 -19.86 -27.80 -40.18
C GLY A 346 -19.23 -29.14 -39.80
N GLU A 347 -18.18 -29.09 -38.98
CA GLU A 347 -17.45 -30.28 -38.51
C GLU A 347 -18.23 -31.04 -37.43
N ILE A 348 -18.92 -30.33 -36.52
CA ILE A 348 -19.87 -30.94 -35.57
C ILE A 348 -21.06 -31.57 -36.32
N ARG A 349 -21.57 -30.92 -37.38
CA ARG A 349 -22.64 -31.46 -38.23
C ARG A 349 -22.18 -32.72 -38.98
N LYS A 350 -20.94 -32.74 -39.48
CA LYS A 350 -20.32 -33.91 -40.12
C LYS A 350 -20.14 -35.07 -39.13
N LEU A 351 -19.65 -34.79 -37.93
CA LEU A 351 -19.51 -35.77 -36.85
C LEU A 351 -20.86 -36.34 -36.40
N ALA A 352 -21.91 -35.50 -36.32
CA ALA A 352 -23.26 -35.95 -36.00
C ALA A 352 -23.88 -36.84 -37.09
N ARG A 353 -23.60 -36.56 -38.37
CA ARG A 353 -24.06 -37.35 -39.53
C ARG A 353 -23.20 -38.59 -39.85
N SER A 354 -22.12 -38.82 -39.13
CA SER A 354 -21.31 -40.03 -39.32
C SER A 354 -22.04 -41.24 -38.71
N GLU A 355 -21.91 -42.41 -39.34
CA GLU A 355 -22.59 -43.64 -38.89
C GLU A 355 -21.64 -44.83 -38.84
N GLY A 356 -22.01 -45.86 -38.07
CA GLY A 356 -21.23 -47.09 -37.91
C GLY A 356 -19.79 -46.85 -37.46
N LYS A 357 -18.85 -47.57 -38.09
CA LYS A 357 -17.42 -47.61 -37.69
C LYS A 357 -16.70 -46.27 -37.79
N GLU A 358 -17.12 -45.37 -38.68
CA GLU A 358 -16.48 -44.06 -38.82
C GLU A 358 -16.73 -43.19 -37.57
N ARG A 359 -17.98 -43.16 -37.10
CA ARG A 359 -18.37 -42.40 -35.91
C ARG A 359 -17.70 -42.95 -34.65
N GLU A 360 -17.63 -44.27 -34.52
CA GLU A 360 -16.97 -44.95 -33.40
C GLU A 360 -15.48 -44.59 -33.31
N GLN A 361 -14.74 -44.61 -34.42
CA GLN A 361 -13.33 -44.19 -34.48
C GLN A 361 -13.13 -42.70 -34.14
N GLN A 362 -14.02 -41.83 -34.62
CA GLN A 362 -13.97 -40.40 -34.33
C GLN A 362 -14.26 -40.09 -32.85
N VAL A 363 -15.26 -40.75 -32.26
CA VAL A 363 -15.61 -40.66 -30.83
C VAL A 363 -14.48 -41.19 -29.94
N GLU A 364 -13.90 -42.35 -30.26
CA GLU A 364 -12.79 -42.92 -29.49
C GLU A 364 -11.56 -41.98 -29.51
N LYS A 365 -11.23 -41.40 -30.67
CA LYS A 365 -10.14 -40.43 -30.81
C LYS A 365 -10.35 -39.18 -29.95
N LEU A 366 -11.56 -38.62 -29.94
CA LEU A 366 -11.90 -37.45 -29.12
C LEU A 366 -11.75 -37.71 -27.62
N VAL A 367 -12.19 -38.89 -27.15
CA VAL A 367 -12.07 -39.29 -25.74
C VAL A 367 -10.61 -39.53 -25.33
N LYS A 368 -9.79 -40.18 -26.18
CA LYS A 368 -8.35 -40.35 -25.93
C LYS A 368 -7.62 -39.00 -25.83
N GLN A 369 -7.92 -38.06 -26.75
CA GLN A 369 -7.35 -36.71 -26.72
C GLN A 369 -7.74 -35.95 -25.44
N PHE A 370 -8.98 -36.09 -24.98
CA PHE A 370 -9.46 -35.47 -23.74
C PHE A 370 -8.73 -35.99 -22.50
N ARG A 371 -8.50 -37.31 -22.38
CA ARG A 371 -7.77 -37.89 -21.25
C ARG A 371 -6.30 -37.49 -21.21
N ALA A 372 -5.62 -37.52 -22.34
CA ALA A 372 -4.23 -37.09 -22.42
C ALA A 372 -4.08 -35.60 -22.03
N ALA A 373 -5.05 -34.74 -22.40
CA ALA A 373 -5.10 -33.35 -21.96
C ALA A 373 -5.35 -33.20 -20.44
N GLN A 374 -6.24 -33.99 -19.84
CA GLN A 374 -6.44 -34.02 -18.38
C GLN A 374 -5.19 -34.47 -17.61
N GLN A 375 -4.37 -35.35 -18.21
CA GLN A 375 -3.11 -35.84 -17.64
C GLN A 375 -1.89 -34.94 -17.94
N GLY A 376 -2.10 -33.76 -18.53
CA GLY A 376 -1.02 -32.80 -18.82
C GLY A 376 -0.06 -33.21 -19.94
N GLN A 377 -0.40 -34.23 -20.75
CA GLN A 377 0.45 -34.69 -21.85
C GLN A 377 0.42 -33.72 -23.04
N LYS A 378 1.57 -33.49 -23.68
CA LYS A 378 1.66 -32.77 -24.96
C LYS A 378 1.14 -33.67 -26.09
N VAL A 379 -0.14 -33.52 -26.41
CA VAL A 379 -0.77 -34.14 -27.60
C VAL A 379 -0.52 -33.25 -28.82
N GLU A 380 -0.27 -33.82 -30.00
CA GLU A 380 -0.31 -33.04 -31.25
C GLU A 380 -1.75 -32.63 -31.57
N LEU A 381 -1.99 -31.32 -31.52
CA LEU A 381 -3.33 -30.75 -31.45
C LEU A 381 -4.01 -30.56 -32.82
N GLY A 382 -3.99 -31.61 -33.66
CA GLY A 382 -4.70 -31.66 -34.93
C GLY A 382 -6.17 -32.09 -34.76
N GLY A 383 -7.11 -31.15 -34.94
CA GLY A 383 -8.55 -31.43 -34.91
C GLY A 383 -9.42 -30.19 -34.68
N SER A 384 -10.45 -30.07 -35.51
CA SER A 384 -11.48 -29.02 -35.58
C SER A 384 -12.56 -29.10 -34.50
N VAL A 385 -12.66 -30.23 -33.79
CA VAL A 385 -13.65 -30.53 -32.73
C VAL A 385 -12.94 -31.16 -31.53
N ARG A 386 -13.32 -30.83 -30.30
CA ARG A 386 -12.71 -31.33 -29.04
C ARG A 386 -13.67 -31.39 -27.87
N ILE A 387 -13.30 -32.15 -26.85
CA ILE A 387 -13.99 -32.23 -25.56
C ILE A 387 -13.26 -31.37 -24.51
N PHE A 388 -14.00 -30.64 -23.68
CA PHE A 388 -13.51 -29.78 -22.60
C PHE A 388 -14.19 -30.08 -21.26
N SER A 389 -13.52 -29.77 -20.15
CA SER A 389 -14.09 -29.91 -18.80
C SER A 389 -14.32 -28.56 -18.11
N PHE A 390 -15.46 -28.45 -17.43
CA PHE A 390 -15.83 -27.28 -16.62
C PHE A 390 -15.25 -27.33 -15.19
N ALA A 391 -14.77 -28.49 -14.73
CA ALA A 391 -14.18 -28.63 -13.39
C ALA A 391 -12.93 -27.75 -13.18
N THR A 392 -12.74 -27.24 -11.96
CA THR A 392 -11.66 -26.31 -11.60
C THR A 392 -10.34 -27.04 -11.28
N SER A 393 -9.24 -26.59 -11.87
CA SER A 393 -7.89 -27.03 -11.50
C SER A 393 -7.36 -26.23 -10.29
N GLY A 394 -7.52 -26.75 -9.07
CA GLY A 394 -6.92 -26.18 -7.86
C GLY A 394 -7.45 -26.78 -6.55
N HIS A 395 -6.52 -27.18 -5.67
CA HIS A 395 -6.55 -27.63 -4.25
C HIS A 395 -7.85 -27.81 -3.41
N VAL A 396 -9.05 -27.95 -3.97
CA VAL A 396 -10.30 -28.30 -3.23
C VAL A 396 -11.04 -29.46 -3.92
N ALA A 397 -10.33 -30.23 -4.76
CA ALA A 397 -10.88 -31.40 -5.46
C ALA A 397 -10.94 -32.68 -4.61
N GLU A 398 -10.65 -32.61 -3.30
CA GLU A 398 -10.53 -33.78 -2.43
C GLU A 398 -11.71 -33.98 -1.45
N GLU A 399 -12.47 -32.95 -1.10
CA GLU A 399 -13.53 -33.06 -0.08
C GLU A 399 -14.97 -33.26 -0.62
N HIS A 400 -15.20 -33.06 -1.92
CA HIS A 400 -16.53 -33.31 -2.54
C HIS A 400 -16.51 -34.24 -3.76
N THR A 401 -15.40 -34.95 -4.01
CA THR A 401 -15.23 -35.80 -5.19
C THR A 401 -15.15 -37.30 -4.85
N GLN A 402 -16.04 -37.76 -3.97
CA GLN A 402 -16.41 -39.20 -3.89
C GLN A 402 -17.45 -39.61 -4.97
N GLY A 403 -17.76 -38.72 -5.91
CA GLY A 403 -18.43 -39.06 -7.17
C GLY A 403 -17.42 -39.61 -8.18
N GLN A 404 -17.61 -40.85 -8.62
CA GLN A 404 -16.74 -41.55 -9.58
C GLN A 404 -16.44 -40.67 -10.81
N ALA A 405 -15.15 -40.54 -11.17
CA ALA A 405 -14.77 -40.01 -12.47
C ALA A 405 -15.39 -40.89 -13.56
N ALA A 406 -16.29 -40.33 -14.37
CA ALA A 406 -17.03 -41.10 -15.37
C ALA A 406 -16.07 -41.86 -16.29
N SER A 407 -16.32 -43.16 -16.49
CA SER A 407 -15.43 -44.02 -17.28
C SER A 407 -15.40 -43.60 -18.76
N ASP A 408 -14.34 -43.97 -19.48
CA ASP A 408 -14.24 -43.65 -20.91
C ASP A 408 -15.42 -44.22 -21.71
N GLU A 409 -15.88 -45.42 -21.33
CA GLU A 409 -17.08 -46.05 -21.90
C GLU A 409 -18.36 -45.26 -21.60
N GLN A 410 -18.51 -44.69 -20.39
CA GLN A 410 -19.64 -43.81 -20.05
C GLN A 410 -19.57 -42.50 -20.86
N LEU A 411 -18.38 -41.92 -21.01
CA LEU A 411 -18.18 -40.69 -21.78
C LEU A 411 -18.45 -40.89 -23.28
N GLN A 412 -18.00 -42.01 -23.85
CA GLN A 412 -18.32 -42.43 -25.22
C GLN A 412 -19.83 -42.62 -25.40
N LYS A 413 -20.50 -43.36 -24.50
CA LYS A 413 -21.97 -43.56 -24.54
C LYS A 413 -22.75 -42.24 -24.46
N GLN A 414 -22.30 -41.30 -23.64
CA GLN A 414 -22.87 -39.95 -23.61
C GLN A 414 -22.64 -39.21 -24.93
N LEU A 415 -21.42 -39.25 -25.48
CA LEU A 415 -21.08 -38.55 -26.72
C LEU A 415 -21.83 -39.11 -27.94
N HIS A 416 -22.06 -40.43 -28.00
CA HIS A 416 -22.95 -41.01 -29.01
C HIS A 416 -24.36 -40.43 -28.90
N ARG A 417 -25.00 -40.50 -27.72
CA ARG A 417 -26.35 -39.94 -27.52
C ARG A 417 -26.45 -38.46 -27.87
N LEU A 418 -25.42 -37.67 -27.56
CA LEU A 418 -25.35 -36.26 -27.93
C LEU A 418 -25.37 -36.06 -29.45
N LEU A 419 -24.57 -36.86 -30.17
CA LEU A 419 -24.49 -36.79 -31.63
C LEU A 419 -25.80 -37.26 -32.29
N ASP A 420 -26.50 -38.25 -31.72
CA ASP A 420 -27.84 -38.65 -32.19
C ASP A 420 -28.86 -37.51 -32.01
N GLN A 421 -28.91 -36.87 -30.83
CA GLN A 421 -29.77 -35.72 -30.57
C GLN A 421 -29.48 -34.54 -31.51
N LEU A 422 -28.21 -34.29 -31.83
CA LEU A 422 -27.82 -33.28 -32.81
C LEU A 422 -28.22 -33.67 -34.24
N GLN A 423 -28.09 -34.95 -34.62
CA GLN A 423 -28.56 -35.44 -35.92
C GLN A 423 -30.07 -35.25 -36.07
N GLU A 424 -30.87 -35.64 -35.06
CA GLU A 424 -32.32 -35.43 -35.06
C GLU A 424 -32.71 -33.94 -35.16
N HIS A 425 -31.95 -33.06 -34.51
CA HIS A 425 -32.09 -31.61 -34.67
C HIS A 425 -31.78 -31.15 -36.10
N PHE A 426 -30.68 -31.61 -36.71
CA PHE A 426 -30.32 -31.24 -38.09
C PHE A 426 -31.27 -31.84 -39.15
N GLU A 427 -31.98 -32.91 -38.83
CA GLU A 427 -33.09 -33.48 -39.62
C GLU A 427 -34.42 -32.73 -39.42
N GLY A 428 -34.48 -31.77 -38.49
CA GLY A 428 -35.65 -30.94 -38.22
C GLY A 428 -36.70 -31.57 -37.29
N LYS A 429 -36.44 -32.74 -36.69
CA LYS A 429 -37.33 -33.36 -35.69
C LYS A 429 -37.47 -32.49 -34.43
N VAL A 430 -36.37 -31.81 -34.05
CA VAL A 430 -36.36 -30.71 -33.09
C VAL A 430 -36.05 -29.43 -33.87
N PRO A 431 -36.94 -28.43 -33.92
CA PRO A 431 -36.71 -27.24 -34.76
C PRO A 431 -35.75 -26.21 -34.15
N VAL A 432 -35.62 -26.19 -32.82
CA VAL A 432 -34.77 -25.24 -32.06
C VAL A 432 -34.22 -25.88 -30.79
N LEU A 433 -32.95 -25.61 -30.48
CA LEU A 433 -32.31 -25.97 -29.21
C LEU A 433 -32.23 -24.74 -28.29
N PRO A 434 -32.30 -24.90 -26.95
CA PRO A 434 -31.87 -23.86 -26.03
C PRO A 434 -30.37 -23.58 -26.24
N ALA A 435 -30.02 -22.31 -26.31
CA ALA A 435 -28.68 -21.84 -26.59
C ALA A 435 -28.35 -20.64 -25.70
N LEU A 436 -27.15 -20.61 -25.14
CA LEU A 436 -26.59 -19.44 -24.47
C LEU A 436 -25.62 -18.75 -25.44
N ARG A 437 -25.84 -17.46 -25.73
CA ARG A 437 -24.90 -16.68 -26.54
C ARG A 437 -23.67 -16.28 -25.71
N LEU A 438 -22.49 -16.55 -26.26
CA LEU A 438 -21.17 -16.21 -25.69
C LEU A 438 -20.43 -15.15 -26.53
N ASP A 439 -21.01 -14.75 -27.66
CA ASP A 439 -20.47 -13.67 -28.48
C ASP A 439 -20.54 -12.31 -27.75
N GLN A 440 -19.50 -11.50 -27.98
CA GLN A 440 -19.25 -10.27 -27.22
C GLN A 440 -20.33 -9.22 -27.45
N ASP A 441 -20.84 -9.13 -28.68
CA ASP A 441 -21.86 -8.16 -29.07
C ASP A 441 -23.21 -8.44 -28.39
N SER A 442 -23.60 -9.71 -28.27
CA SER A 442 -24.87 -10.09 -27.61
C SER A 442 -24.82 -9.93 -26.10
N LEU A 443 -23.67 -10.23 -25.47
CA LEU A 443 -23.46 -9.93 -24.06
C LEU A 443 -23.48 -8.42 -23.80
N ALA A 444 -22.84 -7.62 -24.66
CA ALA A 444 -22.89 -6.16 -24.61
C ALA A 444 -24.32 -5.60 -24.85
N GLN A 445 -25.12 -6.24 -25.72
CA GLN A 445 -26.52 -5.88 -25.94
C GLN A 445 -27.39 -6.21 -24.73
N SER A 446 -27.23 -7.40 -24.14
CA SER A 446 -27.95 -7.84 -22.94
C SER A 446 -27.61 -6.95 -21.73
N ARG A 447 -26.33 -6.57 -21.61
CA ARG A 447 -25.87 -5.53 -20.68
C ARG A 447 -26.53 -4.18 -20.97
N LYS A 448 -26.56 -3.70 -22.22
CA LYS A 448 -27.16 -2.40 -22.57
C LYS A 448 -28.66 -2.38 -22.28
N GLN A 449 -29.36 -3.50 -22.44
CA GLN A 449 -30.75 -3.66 -22.04
C GLN A 449 -30.90 -3.65 -20.51
N LEU A 450 -30.09 -4.41 -19.76
CA LEU A 450 -30.09 -4.41 -18.30
C LEU A 450 -29.74 -3.03 -17.70
N GLU A 451 -28.72 -2.35 -18.24
CA GLU A 451 -28.40 -0.95 -17.92
C GLU A 451 -29.55 -0.01 -18.30
N GLY A 452 -30.24 -0.26 -19.41
CA GLY A 452 -31.39 0.51 -19.88
C GLY A 452 -32.56 0.40 -18.92
N GLU A 453 -32.98 -0.82 -18.58
CA GLU A 453 -34.02 -1.12 -17.59
C GLU A 453 -33.72 -0.49 -16.23
N ILE A 454 -32.47 -0.58 -15.77
CA ILE A 454 -32.05 0.00 -14.48
C ILE A 454 -31.99 1.54 -14.54
N LYS A 455 -31.66 2.14 -15.69
CA LYS A 455 -31.75 3.59 -15.91
C LYS A 455 -33.20 4.09 -16.08
N SER A 456 -34.12 3.25 -16.58
CA SER A 456 -35.51 3.62 -16.84
C SER A 456 -36.49 3.28 -15.73
N SER A 457 -36.16 2.36 -14.82
CA SER A 457 -37.02 1.97 -13.71
C SER A 457 -36.81 2.89 -12.49
N GLN A 458 -37.90 3.22 -11.80
CA GLN A 458 -37.83 3.66 -10.39
C GLN A 458 -37.60 2.46 -9.44
N PHE A 459 -37.82 1.23 -9.91
CA PHE A 459 -37.80 0.01 -9.09
C PHE A 459 -37.27 -1.20 -9.88
N THR A 460 -36.00 -1.54 -9.69
CA THR A 460 -35.61 -2.95 -9.47
C THR A 460 -35.35 -3.12 -7.99
N THR A 461 -36.42 -3.09 -7.19
CA THR A 461 -36.36 -3.48 -5.80
C THR A 461 -36.63 -4.96 -5.64
N ALA A 462 -35.96 -5.56 -4.68
CA ALA A 462 -36.21 -6.93 -4.25
C ALA A 462 -36.19 -7.00 -2.73
N TRP A 463 -36.88 -8.01 -2.20
CA TRP A 463 -36.66 -8.47 -0.84
C TRP A 463 -35.41 -9.35 -0.84
N ILE A 464 -34.33 -8.83 -0.27
CA ILE A 464 -33.03 -9.53 -0.19
C ILE A 464 -32.77 -9.89 1.26
N THR A 465 -32.31 -11.12 1.51
CA THR A 465 -31.94 -11.58 2.86
C THR A 465 -30.70 -10.83 3.32
N HIS A 466 -30.91 -9.80 4.14
CA HIS A 466 -29.83 -9.07 4.79
C HIS A 466 -29.35 -9.85 6.02
N ARG A 467 -28.05 -9.72 6.32
CA ARG A 467 -27.43 -10.28 7.52
C ARG A 467 -26.96 -9.13 8.40
N TRP A 468 -27.51 -9.05 9.60
CA TRP A 468 -27.12 -8.01 10.54
C TRP A 468 -25.81 -8.38 11.27
N PRO A 469 -25.06 -7.39 11.80
CA PRO A 469 -23.91 -7.65 12.65
C PRO A 469 -24.31 -8.56 13.80
N GLU A 470 -23.57 -9.65 14.03
CA GLU A 470 -23.95 -10.64 15.04
C GLU A 470 -24.01 -10.00 16.43
N LEU A 471 -24.90 -10.48 17.29
CA LEU A 471 -24.99 -10.00 18.65
C LEU A 471 -23.95 -10.73 19.51
N ARG A 472 -23.10 -9.96 20.19
CA ARG A 472 -22.19 -10.42 21.26
C ARG A 472 -22.82 -10.10 22.61
N LEU A 473 -22.55 -10.91 23.64
CA LEU A 473 -22.74 -10.46 25.03
C LEU A 473 -21.58 -9.57 25.45
N THR A 474 -21.65 -8.30 25.07
CA THR A 474 -20.78 -7.25 25.62
C THR A 474 -21.30 -6.80 26.99
N VAL A 475 -21.21 -7.70 27.98
CA VAL A 475 -21.04 -7.26 29.37
C VAL A 475 -19.58 -6.87 29.50
N PRO A 476 -19.24 -5.59 29.80
CA PRO A 476 -17.85 -5.25 30.12
C PRO A 476 -17.42 -6.10 31.32
N ARG A 477 -16.27 -6.78 31.25
CA ARG A 477 -15.62 -7.27 32.48
C ARG A 477 -15.17 -6.03 33.26
N VAL A 478 -16.03 -5.53 34.15
CA VAL A 478 -15.75 -4.39 35.03
C VAL A 478 -14.83 -4.88 36.15
N SER A 479 -13.57 -5.08 35.79
CA SER A 479 -12.46 -5.14 36.72
C SER A 479 -11.61 -3.89 36.53
N ASP A 480 -11.34 -3.18 37.62
CA ASP A 480 -10.39 -2.06 37.62
C ASP A 480 -8.93 -2.53 37.55
N ASN A 481 -8.69 -3.85 37.64
CA ASN A 481 -7.38 -4.46 37.55
C ASN A 481 -7.13 -5.10 36.17
N LEU A 482 -6.25 -4.46 35.38
CA LEU A 482 -5.82 -4.97 34.08
C LEU A 482 -5.06 -6.30 34.16
N ALA A 483 -4.38 -6.60 35.28
CA ALA A 483 -3.67 -7.87 35.46
C ALA A 483 -4.65 -9.06 35.49
N ASP A 484 -5.76 -8.91 36.19
CA ASP A 484 -6.79 -9.95 36.29
C ASP A 484 -7.50 -10.12 34.93
N LEU A 485 -7.83 -9.02 34.24
CA LEU A 485 -8.40 -9.07 32.89
C LEU A 485 -7.51 -9.85 31.90
N ILE A 486 -6.19 -9.60 31.89
CA ILE A 486 -5.24 -10.32 31.02
C ILE A 486 -5.11 -11.79 31.43
N LYS A 487 -5.11 -12.08 32.74
CA LYS A 487 -5.02 -13.44 33.26
C LYS A 487 -6.25 -14.29 32.90
N GLU A 488 -7.45 -13.72 33.06
CA GLU A 488 -8.75 -14.35 32.79
C GLU A 488 -9.13 -14.37 31.29
N ALA A 489 -8.42 -13.64 30.44
CA ALA A 489 -8.64 -13.66 29.00
C ALA A 489 -8.33 -15.04 28.38
N ALA A 490 -9.18 -15.50 27.47
CA ALA A 490 -8.91 -16.64 26.61
C ALA A 490 -7.87 -16.32 25.52
N GLU A 491 -7.28 -17.36 24.92
CA GLU A 491 -6.39 -17.23 23.76
C GLU A 491 -7.13 -16.55 22.59
N GLY A 492 -6.64 -15.40 22.15
CA GLY A 492 -7.22 -14.61 21.07
C GLY A 492 -8.39 -13.69 21.47
N GLU A 493 -8.70 -13.54 22.76
CA GLU A 493 -9.80 -12.69 23.23
C GLU A 493 -9.56 -11.18 22.96
N GLU A 494 -10.65 -10.42 22.85
CA GLU A 494 -10.65 -8.97 22.72
C GLU A 494 -11.08 -8.30 24.04
N LEU A 495 -10.10 -7.79 24.79
CA LEU A 495 -10.30 -7.01 26.02
C LEU A 495 -10.61 -5.54 25.67
N VAL A 496 -11.87 -5.15 25.84
CA VAL A 496 -12.32 -3.76 25.68
C VAL A 496 -12.22 -3.04 27.03
N LEU A 497 -11.22 -2.16 27.15
CA LEU A 497 -10.94 -1.37 28.35
C LEU A 497 -11.77 -0.09 28.41
N ALA A 498 -12.19 0.28 29.62
CA ALA A 498 -12.97 1.47 29.89
C ALA A 498 -12.14 2.77 29.77
N ALA A 499 -12.84 3.90 29.73
CA ALA A 499 -12.24 5.24 29.73
C ALA A 499 -11.79 5.64 31.15
N GLN A 500 -10.77 4.96 31.67
CA GLN A 500 -10.24 5.16 33.01
C GLN A 500 -8.72 4.92 33.08
N GLN A 501 -8.14 5.16 34.26
CA GLN A 501 -6.77 4.75 34.57
C GLN A 501 -6.74 3.32 35.10
N TYR A 502 -5.82 2.51 34.58
CA TYR A 502 -5.50 1.17 35.05
C TYR A 502 -4.11 1.21 35.68
N VAL A 503 -4.02 1.05 37.01
CA VAL A 503 -2.75 1.18 37.73
C VAL A 503 -2.08 -0.18 37.89
N LEU A 504 -0.84 -0.28 37.43
CA LEU A 504 0.02 -1.46 37.55
C LEU A 504 1.16 -1.16 38.53
N GLU A 505 1.12 -1.78 39.71
CA GLU A 505 2.24 -1.71 40.67
C GLU A 505 3.52 -2.38 40.12
N LYS A 506 3.36 -3.38 39.24
CA LYS A 506 4.42 -3.99 38.44
C LYS A 506 3.92 -4.29 37.03
N GLY A 507 4.80 -4.14 36.04
CA GLY A 507 4.54 -4.54 34.65
C GLY A 507 4.09 -5.99 34.46
N ILE A 508 3.35 -6.23 33.38
CA ILE A 508 2.70 -7.51 33.06
C ILE A 508 3.37 -8.17 31.85
N VAL A 509 3.50 -9.50 31.89
CA VAL A 509 3.84 -10.32 30.72
C VAL A 509 2.54 -10.84 30.09
N VAL A 510 2.44 -10.76 28.76
CA VAL A 510 1.35 -11.32 27.95
C VAL A 510 1.95 -12.43 27.09
N ASP A 511 1.61 -13.67 27.42
CA ASP A 511 2.15 -14.92 26.85
C ASP A 511 1.14 -15.73 26.02
N LYS A 512 -0.05 -15.15 25.81
CA LYS A 512 -1.19 -15.64 25.02
C LYS A 512 -1.50 -14.67 23.88
N SER A 513 -2.12 -15.10 22.79
CA SER A 513 -2.62 -14.15 21.78
C SER A 513 -3.74 -13.29 22.39
N LEU A 514 -3.76 -11.98 22.10
CA LEU A 514 -4.67 -11.05 22.79
C LEU A 514 -4.87 -9.75 22.02
N ILE A 515 -6.10 -9.24 21.99
CA ILE A 515 -6.42 -7.89 21.48
C ILE A 515 -6.80 -7.03 22.69
N ILE A 516 -6.11 -5.91 22.90
CA ILE A 516 -6.43 -4.92 23.94
C ILE A 516 -6.88 -3.63 23.25
N ARG A 517 -8.11 -3.19 23.53
CA ARG A 517 -8.73 -2.00 22.93
C ARG A 517 -9.22 -1.03 24.00
N GLY A 518 -8.57 0.13 24.10
CA GLY A 518 -9.04 1.24 24.93
C GLY A 518 -10.10 2.11 24.25
N ALA A 519 -10.71 2.99 25.03
CA ALA A 519 -11.68 3.99 24.58
C ALA A 519 -11.04 5.17 23.80
N GLY A 520 -9.74 5.10 23.51
CA GLY A 520 -8.90 6.15 22.95
C GLY A 520 -7.77 6.51 23.91
N ALA A 521 -6.57 6.79 23.39
CA ALA A 521 -5.38 6.96 24.22
C ALA A 521 -5.46 8.16 25.20
N ASP A 522 -6.24 9.19 24.89
CA ASP A 522 -6.57 10.29 25.81
C ASP A 522 -7.46 9.89 27.01
N LYS A 523 -8.02 8.67 26.98
CA LYS A 523 -9.10 8.23 27.89
C LYS A 523 -8.79 6.95 28.65
N THR A 524 -8.09 6.01 28.02
CA THR A 524 -7.65 4.76 28.64
C THR A 524 -6.15 4.82 28.85
N VAL A 525 -5.72 4.92 30.11
CA VAL A 525 -4.31 5.10 30.49
C VAL A 525 -3.87 3.97 31.41
N ILE A 526 -2.81 3.28 31.04
CA ILE A 526 -2.17 2.23 31.84
C ILE A 526 -0.97 2.87 32.55
N VAL A 527 -1.12 3.11 33.86
CA VAL A 527 -0.12 3.80 34.69
C VAL A 527 0.75 2.75 35.38
N VAL A 528 2.04 2.73 35.09
CA VAL A 528 2.99 1.70 35.56
C VAL A 528 3.95 2.30 36.58
N LYS A 529 3.96 1.75 37.80
CA LYS A 529 4.78 2.26 38.92
C LYS A 529 6.10 1.51 39.11
N GLY A 530 6.25 0.31 38.55
CA GLY A 530 7.42 -0.53 38.78
C GLY A 530 7.55 -1.71 37.82
N GLY A 531 8.68 -2.43 37.94
CA GLY A 531 9.09 -3.47 36.99
C GLY A 531 9.93 -2.92 35.83
N GLU A 532 10.50 -3.84 35.05
CA GLU A 532 11.44 -3.57 33.93
C GLU A 532 10.74 -3.15 32.62
N TYR A 533 9.42 -3.23 32.57
CA TYR A 533 8.57 -2.94 31.43
C TYR A 533 7.16 -2.60 31.91
N GLY A 534 6.35 -1.92 31.10
CA GLY A 534 4.90 -1.80 31.32
C GLY A 534 4.15 -3.05 30.86
N LEU A 535 4.21 -3.34 29.56
CA LEU A 535 3.68 -4.55 28.96
C LEU A 535 4.80 -5.29 28.20
N LYS A 536 4.99 -6.57 28.47
CA LYS A 536 5.91 -7.43 27.72
C LYS A 536 5.16 -8.55 27.00
N PHE A 537 5.12 -8.48 25.68
CA PHE A 537 4.61 -9.54 24.83
C PHE A 537 5.70 -10.59 24.60
N ARG A 538 5.38 -11.87 24.84
CA ARG A 538 6.35 -12.98 24.79
C ARG A 538 5.75 -14.22 24.15
N GLY A 539 6.49 -14.86 23.24
CA GLY A 539 6.06 -16.09 22.58
C GLY A 539 5.56 -15.85 21.15
N ASN A 540 5.37 -16.90 20.37
CA ASN A 540 5.00 -16.77 18.96
C ASN A 540 3.49 -16.57 18.74
N CYS A 541 2.92 -15.58 19.42
CA CYS A 541 1.49 -15.28 19.44
C CYS A 541 1.15 -14.05 18.57
N ARG A 542 -0.15 -13.76 18.41
CA ARG A 542 -0.64 -12.52 17.79
C ARG A 542 -1.15 -11.57 18.88
N TRP A 543 -0.63 -10.34 18.91
CA TRP A 543 -1.14 -9.32 19.82
C TRP A 543 -1.54 -8.06 19.08
N GLU A 544 -2.59 -7.41 19.58
CA GLU A 544 -2.97 -6.09 19.11
C GLU A 544 -3.23 -5.13 20.26
N LEU A 545 -2.75 -3.90 20.14
CA LEU A 545 -2.91 -2.84 21.12
C LEU A 545 -3.49 -1.60 20.42
N HIS A 546 -4.70 -1.20 20.83
CA HIS A 546 -5.48 -0.16 20.15
C HIS A 546 -5.93 0.92 21.12
N GLY A 547 -5.62 2.18 20.86
CA GLY A 547 -6.26 3.31 21.55
C GLY A 547 -6.05 3.36 23.06
N VAL A 548 -4.83 3.08 23.55
CA VAL A 548 -4.41 3.20 24.96
C VAL A 548 -3.16 4.05 25.11
N SER A 549 -2.99 4.69 26.26
CA SER A 549 -1.69 5.22 26.70
C SER A 549 -1.04 4.26 27.68
N VAL A 550 0.29 4.09 27.62
CA VAL A 550 1.10 3.42 28.64
C VAL A 550 2.08 4.46 29.19
N GLU A 551 1.92 4.79 30.48
CA GLU A 551 2.68 5.84 31.15
C GLU A 551 3.45 5.23 32.33
N TYR A 552 4.78 5.25 32.24
CA TYR A 552 5.62 4.83 33.36
C TYR A 552 5.89 6.01 34.29
N VAL A 553 5.53 5.85 35.56
CA VAL A 553 5.66 6.87 36.63
C VAL A 553 6.60 6.43 37.76
N GLY A 554 7.19 5.24 37.64
CA GLY A 554 8.19 4.73 38.59
C GLY A 554 9.54 5.43 38.50
N SER A 555 10.40 5.14 39.48
CA SER A 555 11.80 5.59 39.52
C SER A 555 12.81 4.52 39.11
N GLY A 556 12.39 3.26 39.02
CA GLY A 556 13.24 2.15 38.57
C GLY A 556 13.40 2.12 37.04
N ALA A 557 14.37 1.34 36.55
CA ALA A 557 14.56 1.15 35.12
C ALA A 557 13.36 0.44 34.49
N ALA A 558 12.80 0.99 33.41
CA ALA A 558 11.69 0.36 32.70
C ALA A 558 11.57 0.79 31.24
N HIS A 559 11.17 -0.14 30.39
CA HIS A 559 10.65 0.14 29.05
C HIS A 559 9.12 0.39 29.11
N GLY A 560 8.52 1.04 28.12
CA GLY A 560 7.06 1.14 28.04
C GLY A 560 6.41 -0.18 27.60
N VAL A 561 6.69 -0.60 26.37
CA VAL A 561 6.28 -1.90 25.80
C VAL A 561 7.50 -2.66 25.26
N VAL A 562 7.53 -3.98 25.43
CA VAL A 562 8.56 -4.87 24.88
C VAL A 562 7.92 -6.02 24.11
N ALA A 563 8.44 -6.39 22.95
CA ALA A 563 8.06 -7.61 22.22
C ALA A 563 9.29 -8.27 21.58
N ASP A 564 9.49 -9.57 21.81
CA ASP A 564 10.70 -10.32 21.39
C ASP A 564 10.48 -11.35 20.26
N SER A 565 9.22 -11.68 19.97
CA SER A 565 8.81 -12.73 19.03
C SER A 565 7.37 -12.46 18.58
N GLY A 566 6.77 -13.31 17.74
CA GLY A 566 5.36 -13.21 17.35
C GLY A 566 5.02 -12.07 16.38
N VAL A 567 3.72 -11.77 16.27
CA VAL A 567 3.18 -10.72 15.38
C VAL A 567 2.42 -9.70 16.21
N ILE A 568 2.84 -8.43 16.17
CA ILE A 568 2.26 -7.35 16.97
C ILE A 568 1.68 -6.23 16.08
N ARG A 569 0.48 -5.76 16.41
CA ARG A 569 -0.12 -4.53 15.85
C ARG A 569 -0.35 -3.50 16.94
N ILE A 570 0.14 -2.28 16.76
CA ILE A 570 -0.08 -1.16 17.69
C ILE A 570 -0.71 -0.01 16.90
N GLU A 571 -1.88 0.48 17.28
CA GLU A 571 -2.56 1.57 16.57
C GLU A 571 -3.20 2.62 17.48
N ASN A 572 -2.96 3.90 17.18
CA ASN A 572 -3.48 5.06 17.93
C ASN A 572 -3.13 5.04 19.44
N CYS A 573 -1.96 4.52 19.81
CA CYS A 573 -1.50 4.41 21.20
C CYS A 573 -0.50 5.51 21.61
N ARG A 574 -0.22 5.65 22.91
CA ARG A 574 0.85 6.53 23.41
C ARG A 574 1.76 5.81 24.41
N PHE A 575 3.02 6.21 24.43
CA PHE A 575 4.07 5.61 25.26
C PHE A 575 4.99 6.72 25.82
N SER A 576 5.06 6.85 27.15
CA SER A 576 5.88 7.89 27.78
C SER A 576 6.39 7.53 29.18
N GLY A 577 7.46 8.20 29.58
CA GLY A 577 8.04 8.12 30.93
C GLY A 577 8.98 6.95 31.18
N ALA A 578 9.30 6.14 30.16
CA ALA A 578 10.24 5.02 30.28
C ALA A 578 11.61 5.49 30.83
N LYS A 579 12.17 4.73 31.76
CA LYS A 579 13.32 5.12 32.61
C LYS A 579 14.57 4.30 32.34
N TRP A 580 15.72 4.95 32.21
CA TRP A 580 17.00 4.32 31.89
C TRP A 580 17.86 4.12 33.15
N ASN A 581 18.46 2.94 33.29
CA ASN A 581 19.52 2.70 34.26
C ASN A 581 20.86 2.49 33.54
N GLN A 582 21.72 3.50 33.64
CA GLN A 582 23.05 3.51 33.03
C GLN A 582 24.01 2.44 33.59
N GLN A 583 23.86 2.03 34.85
CA GLN A 583 24.71 1.00 35.46
C GLN A 583 24.33 -0.40 35.00
N ALA A 584 23.02 -0.68 34.93
CA ALA A 584 22.49 -1.97 34.49
C ALA A 584 22.39 -2.12 32.96
N GLN A 585 22.47 -1.02 32.21
CA GLN A 585 22.20 -0.94 30.78
C GLN A 585 20.79 -1.45 30.40
N GLN A 586 19.77 -1.04 31.16
CA GLN A 586 18.38 -1.51 31.04
C GLN A 586 17.35 -0.37 31.12
N GLY A 587 16.21 -0.55 30.44
CA GLY A 587 15.08 0.37 30.45
C GLY A 587 15.11 1.46 29.38
N GLY A 588 14.27 2.49 29.53
CA GLY A 588 14.37 3.78 28.85
C GLY A 588 13.67 3.88 27.50
N ASP A 589 13.48 2.79 26.76
CA ASP A 589 12.78 2.83 25.47
C ASP A 589 11.24 2.80 25.63
N GLY A 590 10.53 3.69 24.93
CA GLY A 590 9.06 3.76 24.96
C GLY A 590 8.39 2.50 24.39
N VAL A 591 8.84 2.05 23.21
CA VAL A 591 8.50 0.75 22.64
C VAL A 591 9.78 0.07 22.15
N TRP A 592 10.03 -1.17 22.57
CA TRP A 592 11.18 -1.98 22.17
C TRP A 592 10.73 -3.26 21.44
N LEU A 593 11.10 -3.35 20.17
CA LEU A 593 10.79 -4.44 19.24
C LEU A 593 12.09 -5.20 18.94
N THR A 594 12.22 -6.42 19.45
CA THR A 594 13.50 -7.16 19.45
C THR A 594 13.31 -8.62 19.05
N GLY A 595 14.37 -9.42 19.08
CA GLY A 595 14.37 -10.82 18.67
C GLY A 595 13.94 -11.00 17.23
N THR A 596 12.81 -11.67 17.01
CA THR A 596 12.28 -12.03 15.68
C THR A 596 10.88 -11.44 15.40
N VAL A 597 10.43 -10.49 16.22
CA VAL A 597 9.08 -9.91 16.13
C VAL A 597 8.78 -9.31 14.75
N ARG A 598 7.55 -9.51 14.27
CA ARG A 598 6.99 -8.81 13.11
C ARG A 598 5.97 -7.79 13.58
N ALA A 599 6.28 -6.50 13.45
CA ALA A 599 5.48 -5.43 14.03
C ALA A 599 4.85 -4.51 13.00
N GLN A 600 3.61 -4.08 13.25
CA GLN A 600 2.96 -2.96 12.55
C GLN A 600 2.54 -1.93 13.58
N MET A 601 3.11 -0.73 13.54
CA MET A 601 2.83 0.35 14.49
C MET A 601 2.43 1.61 13.75
N SER A 602 1.24 2.14 14.02
CA SER A 602 0.76 3.33 13.30
C SER A 602 -0.03 4.34 14.13
N LYS A 603 0.14 5.62 13.79
CA LYS A 603 -0.53 6.77 14.44
C LYS A 603 -0.30 6.86 15.96
N CYS A 604 0.82 6.30 16.44
CA CYS A 604 1.17 6.29 17.85
C CYS A 604 2.06 7.48 18.22
N ILE A 605 2.10 7.84 19.52
CA ILE A 605 2.98 8.89 20.04
C ILE A 605 3.93 8.32 21.09
N CYS A 606 5.24 8.38 20.85
CA CYS A 606 6.28 7.97 21.79
C CYS A 606 7.05 9.21 22.26
N LYS A 607 6.80 9.66 23.49
CA LYS A 607 7.34 10.94 23.98
C LYS A 607 7.94 10.87 25.36
N ASP A 608 8.87 11.78 25.64
CA ASP A 608 9.43 12.00 26.98
C ASP A 608 10.04 10.72 27.62
N ASN A 609 10.62 9.82 26.80
CA ASN A 609 11.29 8.60 27.25
C ASN A 609 12.81 8.83 27.42
N GLU A 610 13.46 8.13 28.37
CA GLU A 610 14.87 8.33 28.71
C GLU A 610 15.88 7.64 27.77
N LEU A 611 15.43 6.81 26.83
CA LEU A 611 16.18 6.44 25.62
C LEU A 611 15.36 6.76 24.36
N CYS A 612 14.94 5.76 23.58
CA CYS A 612 14.30 5.98 22.29
C CYS A 612 12.77 6.03 22.41
N GLY A 613 12.12 6.72 21.46
CA GLY A 613 10.67 6.62 21.31
C GLY A 613 10.25 5.21 20.88
N ILE A 614 10.86 4.72 19.78
CA ILE A 614 10.73 3.35 19.29
C ILE A 614 12.14 2.79 19.03
N ARG A 615 12.45 1.62 19.57
CA ARG A 615 13.69 0.88 19.31
C ARG A 615 13.38 -0.44 18.61
N VAL A 616 14.16 -0.76 17.60
CA VAL A 616 14.10 -1.99 16.80
C VAL A 616 15.48 -2.63 16.80
N SER A 617 15.60 -3.92 17.13
CA SER A 617 16.88 -4.61 17.32
C SER A 617 16.82 -6.11 16.97
N ASP A 618 17.95 -6.80 17.13
CA ASP A 618 18.17 -8.19 16.73
C ASP A 618 17.85 -8.46 15.24
N GLN A 619 16.77 -9.18 14.93
CA GLN A 619 16.29 -9.53 13.60
C GLN A 619 14.88 -8.97 13.32
N ALA A 620 14.36 -8.12 14.21
CA ALA A 620 12.98 -7.63 14.15
C ALA A 620 12.66 -6.93 12.81
N GLN A 621 11.45 -7.18 12.30
CA GLN A 621 10.97 -6.64 11.03
C GLN A 621 9.71 -5.81 11.25
N VAL A 622 9.76 -4.52 10.94
CA VAL A 622 8.71 -3.58 11.34
C VAL A 622 8.06 -2.82 10.18
N THR A 623 6.86 -2.32 10.40
CA THR A 623 6.22 -1.26 9.60
C THR A 623 5.78 -0.16 10.57
N LEU A 624 6.50 0.95 10.61
CA LEU A 624 6.21 2.11 11.43
C LEU A 624 5.59 3.19 10.53
N GLU A 625 4.30 3.49 10.68
CA GLU A 625 3.56 4.41 9.80
C GLU A 625 2.90 5.58 10.56
N GLY A 626 3.28 6.82 10.25
CA GLY A 626 2.56 8.00 10.77
C GLY A 626 2.66 8.18 12.29
N ASN A 627 3.73 7.68 12.92
CA ASN A 627 3.96 7.83 14.35
C ASN A 627 4.71 9.13 14.66
N THR A 628 4.54 9.65 15.87
CA THR A 628 5.25 10.83 16.38
C THR A 628 6.19 10.42 17.51
N CYS A 629 7.48 10.70 17.36
CA CYS A 629 8.50 10.45 18.38
C CYS A 629 9.12 11.78 18.82
N GLU A 630 8.67 12.33 19.95
CA GLU A 630 9.01 13.69 20.38
C GLU A 630 9.69 13.75 21.76
N GLY A 631 10.74 14.57 21.90
CA GLY A 631 11.32 14.90 23.22
C GLY A 631 12.02 13.75 23.95
N ASN A 632 12.31 12.63 23.28
CA ASN A 632 13.01 11.49 23.87
C ASN A 632 14.50 11.81 24.07
N LYS A 633 15.13 11.26 25.11
CA LYS A 633 16.52 11.57 25.48
C LYS A 633 17.59 10.92 24.60
N TRP A 634 17.21 9.93 23.80
CA TRP A 634 18.06 9.39 22.72
C TRP A 634 17.46 9.73 21.35
N SER A 635 17.09 8.73 20.54
CA SER A 635 16.59 8.92 19.19
C SER A 635 15.06 8.80 19.13
N GLY A 636 14.41 9.45 18.16
CA GLY A 636 12.97 9.26 17.95
C GLY A 636 12.64 7.80 17.59
N ILE A 637 13.29 7.29 16.55
CA ILE A 637 13.28 5.88 16.15
C ILE A 637 14.73 5.38 16.06
N ALA A 638 15.02 4.17 16.52
CA ALA A 638 16.34 3.54 16.39
C ALA A 638 16.24 2.12 15.83
N PHE A 639 17.04 1.81 14.82
CA PHE A 639 17.29 0.47 14.28
C PHE A 639 18.70 0.02 14.68
N GLY A 640 18.83 -1.19 15.22
CA GLY A 640 20.10 -1.79 15.62
C GLY A 640 20.29 -3.20 15.06
N ASP A 641 21.46 -3.77 15.33
CA ASP A 641 21.84 -5.15 15.00
C ASP A 641 21.56 -5.50 13.53
N LYS A 642 20.67 -6.45 13.24
CA LYS A 642 20.28 -6.88 11.88
C LYS A 642 18.79 -6.60 11.62
N SER A 643 18.21 -5.67 12.37
CA SER A 643 16.81 -5.28 12.21
C SER A 643 16.54 -4.61 10.86
N GLY A 644 15.28 -4.64 10.45
CA GLY A 644 14.84 -4.07 9.18
C GLY A 644 13.35 -3.77 9.13
N GLY A 645 12.87 -3.53 7.91
CA GLY A 645 11.49 -3.13 7.66
C GLY A 645 11.39 -1.67 7.21
N THR A 646 10.21 -1.08 7.34
CA THR A 646 9.89 0.26 6.81
C THR A 646 9.44 1.21 7.92
N ALA A 647 10.06 2.39 8.01
CA ALA A 647 9.52 3.53 8.73
C ALA A 647 9.10 4.59 7.70
N ARG A 648 7.80 4.87 7.60
CA ARG A 648 7.26 5.84 6.64
C ARG A 648 6.30 6.86 7.24
N ASN A 649 6.39 8.10 6.75
CA ASN A 649 5.55 9.24 7.17
C ASN A 649 5.58 9.53 8.69
N ASN A 650 6.62 9.11 9.42
CA ASN A 650 6.76 9.38 10.86
C ASN A 650 7.34 10.77 11.09
N THR A 651 7.05 11.37 12.24
CA THR A 651 7.61 12.65 12.70
C THR A 651 8.51 12.41 13.90
N CYS A 652 9.81 12.69 13.78
CA CYS A 652 10.77 12.54 14.86
C CYS A 652 11.36 13.91 15.20
N SER A 653 10.93 14.51 16.32
CA SER A 653 11.22 15.92 16.63
C SER A 653 11.73 16.18 18.04
N LYS A 654 12.60 17.19 18.18
CA LYS A 654 13.13 17.66 19.47
C LYS A 654 13.77 16.57 20.36
N ASN A 655 14.20 15.46 19.78
CA ASN A 655 14.90 14.40 20.51
C ASN A 655 16.32 14.87 20.86
N GLU A 656 16.85 14.43 22.00
CA GLU A 656 18.16 14.89 22.47
C GLU A 656 19.35 14.24 21.75
N GLN A 657 19.09 13.25 20.89
CA GLN A 657 20.00 12.86 19.82
C GLN A 657 19.29 12.92 18.46
N ASN A 658 19.15 11.79 17.76
CA ASN A 658 18.77 11.76 16.34
C ASN A 658 17.25 11.78 16.16
N GLY A 659 16.78 12.19 14.99
CA GLY A 659 15.40 11.90 14.60
C GLY A 659 15.21 10.39 14.40
N ILE A 660 15.95 9.81 13.45
CA ILE A 660 16.03 8.36 13.20
C ILE A 660 17.50 7.92 13.21
N TYR A 661 17.82 6.84 13.93
CA TYR A 661 19.13 6.19 13.92
C TYR A 661 19.06 4.79 13.29
N ALA A 662 20.08 4.40 12.54
CA ALA A 662 20.31 3.05 12.04
C ALA A 662 21.77 2.65 12.32
N GLY A 663 21.99 1.59 13.08
CA GLY A 663 23.31 1.07 13.45
C GLY A 663 23.43 -0.44 13.23
N GLY A 664 24.52 -1.03 13.71
CA GLY A 664 24.85 -2.44 13.48
C GLY A 664 25.04 -2.75 11.99
N GLU A 665 24.36 -3.79 11.51
CA GLU A 665 24.22 -4.19 10.10
C GLU A 665 22.80 -3.89 9.56
N SER A 666 21.99 -3.08 10.27
CA SER A 666 20.56 -2.89 9.98
C SER A 666 20.27 -2.32 8.59
N GLN A 667 19.13 -2.71 8.01
CA GLN A 667 18.74 -2.38 6.62
C GLN A 667 17.33 -1.76 6.55
N PRO A 668 17.06 -0.61 7.20
CA PRO A 668 15.73 0.00 7.19
C PRO A 668 15.41 0.74 5.89
N VAL A 669 14.12 0.80 5.57
CA VAL A 669 13.55 1.69 4.54
C VAL A 669 12.89 2.88 5.23
N LEU A 670 13.47 4.07 5.08
CA LEU A 670 12.99 5.32 5.66
C LEU A 670 12.35 6.17 4.55
N GLU A 671 11.02 6.32 4.55
CA GLU A 671 10.29 7.01 3.48
C GLU A 671 9.40 8.16 3.97
N GLY A 672 9.56 9.37 3.44
CA GLY A 672 8.63 10.47 3.72
C GLY A 672 8.59 10.93 5.20
N ASN A 673 9.57 10.55 6.01
CA ASN A 673 9.61 10.94 7.43
C ASN A 673 10.06 12.40 7.58
N THR A 674 9.60 13.06 8.64
CA THR A 674 10.01 14.42 9.01
C THR A 674 10.85 14.36 10.28
N CYS A 675 12.12 14.76 10.17
CA CYS A 675 13.07 14.80 11.29
C CYS A 675 13.45 16.26 11.58
N GLU A 676 12.86 16.84 12.63
CA GLU A 676 12.93 18.28 12.91
C GLU A 676 13.46 18.66 14.30
N GLY A 677 14.42 19.58 14.37
CA GLY A 677 14.81 20.22 15.63
C GLY A 677 15.45 19.26 16.64
N ASN A 678 15.97 18.12 16.20
CA ASN A 678 16.70 17.18 17.04
C ASN A 678 18.12 17.72 17.31
N LYS A 679 18.74 17.37 18.46
CA LYS A 679 20.06 17.92 18.83
C LYS A 679 21.23 17.30 18.05
N TRP A 680 21.04 16.12 17.48
CA TRP A 680 21.99 15.43 16.58
C TRP A 680 21.37 15.33 15.17
N PRO A 681 21.93 14.56 14.21
CA PRO A 681 21.37 14.52 12.86
C PRO A 681 19.89 14.12 12.79
N GLY A 682 19.19 14.63 11.76
CA GLY A 682 17.82 14.25 11.48
C GLY A 682 17.69 12.74 11.23
N ILE A 683 18.53 12.21 10.34
CA ILE A 683 18.72 10.76 10.14
C ILE A 683 20.21 10.44 10.25
N ALA A 684 20.57 9.33 10.92
CA ALA A 684 21.96 8.89 11.05
C ALA A 684 22.11 7.39 10.75
N PHE A 685 23.07 7.05 9.89
CA PHE A 685 23.54 5.70 9.60
C PHE A 685 24.95 5.52 10.21
N GLY A 686 25.10 4.53 11.09
CA GLY A 686 26.34 4.18 11.77
C GLY A 686 26.83 2.76 11.46
N ASP A 687 27.95 2.38 12.07
CA ASP A 687 28.51 1.03 12.02
C ASP A 687 28.64 0.47 10.59
N LYS A 688 27.95 -0.62 10.25
CA LYS A 688 27.86 -1.25 8.92
C LYS A 688 26.42 -1.20 8.38
N SER A 689 25.61 -0.26 8.86
CA SER A 689 24.21 -0.12 8.44
C SER A 689 24.10 0.24 6.95
N GLY A 690 22.99 -0.16 6.35
CA GLY A 690 22.64 0.17 4.98
C GLY A 690 21.17 0.59 4.90
N GLY A 691 20.44 0.06 3.91
CA GLY A 691 19.06 0.43 3.66
C GLY A 691 18.90 1.69 2.79
N THR A 692 17.73 2.31 2.86
CA THR A 692 17.36 3.40 1.95
C THR A 692 16.58 4.49 2.69
N ALA A 693 17.06 5.73 2.64
CA ALA A 693 16.29 6.91 3.01
C ALA A 693 15.80 7.63 1.74
N ARG A 694 14.49 7.64 1.48
CA ARG A 694 13.90 8.36 0.35
C ARG A 694 12.84 9.39 0.73
N ASN A 695 12.83 10.54 0.05
CA ASN A 695 11.84 11.60 0.19
C ASN A 695 11.62 12.12 1.65
N ASN A 696 12.61 11.96 2.54
CA ASN A 696 12.51 12.43 3.92
C ASN A 696 12.84 13.93 4.00
N THR A 697 12.28 14.61 5.00
CA THR A 697 12.59 16.02 5.31
C THR A 697 13.36 16.10 6.61
N CYS A 698 14.63 16.49 6.56
CA CYS A 698 15.47 16.73 7.72
C CYS A 698 15.72 18.24 7.86
N SER A 699 15.02 18.91 8.78
CA SER A 699 15.10 20.37 8.91
C SER A 699 15.44 20.86 10.31
N ARG A 700 16.19 21.97 10.39
CA ARG A 700 16.45 22.71 11.63
C ARG A 700 17.06 21.87 12.77
N ASN A 701 17.70 20.74 12.46
CA ASN A 701 18.41 19.92 13.46
C ASN A 701 19.71 20.64 13.86
N GLU A 702 20.16 20.43 15.10
CA GLU A 702 21.43 21.00 15.57
C GLU A 702 22.65 20.20 15.08
N GLY A 703 22.43 18.97 14.62
CA GLY A 703 23.40 18.20 13.84
C GLY A 703 23.25 18.40 12.32
N HIS A 704 23.58 17.34 11.57
CA HIS A 704 23.40 17.28 10.12
C HIS A 704 21.93 17.03 9.72
N GLY A 705 21.57 17.22 8.45
CA GLY A 705 20.28 16.72 7.95
C GLY A 705 20.28 15.18 7.92
N ILE A 706 21.22 14.59 7.19
CA ILE A 706 21.52 13.16 7.17
C ILE A 706 23.01 12.93 7.43
N TYR A 707 23.35 11.94 8.25
CA TYR A 707 24.71 11.51 8.56
C TYR A 707 24.94 10.04 8.15
N ALA A 708 26.12 9.73 7.62
CA ALA A 708 26.62 8.39 7.39
C ALA A 708 28.07 8.30 7.93
N GLY A 709 28.33 7.32 8.80
CA GLY A 709 29.64 7.10 9.43
C GLY A 709 30.02 5.61 9.48
N GLY A 710 31.15 5.30 10.12
CA GLY A 710 31.68 3.93 10.17
C GLY A 710 32.03 3.40 8.78
N GLU A 711 31.49 2.24 8.42
CA GLU A 711 31.56 1.59 7.11
C GLU A 711 30.20 1.62 6.37
N SER A 712 29.22 2.40 6.86
CA SER A 712 27.83 2.39 6.36
C SER A 712 27.68 2.68 4.86
N GLN A 713 26.70 2.05 4.22
CA GLN A 713 26.47 2.12 2.76
C GLN A 713 25.01 2.48 2.42
N PRO A 714 24.46 3.62 2.89
CA PRO A 714 23.06 3.97 2.67
C PRO A 714 22.76 4.45 1.24
N VAL A 715 21.52 4.26 0.81
CA VAL A 715 20.96 4.90 -0.39
C VAL A 715 20.09 6.08 0.03
N LEU A 716 20.48 7.30 -0.34
CA LEU A 716 19.80 8.55 -0.01
C LEU A 716 19.19 9.15 -1.29
N GLU A 717 17.86 9.13 -1.43
CA GLU A 717 17.15 9.56 -2.65
C GLU A 717 16.12 10.65 -2.39
N GLY A 718 16.19 11.78 -3.11
CA GLY A 718 15.10 12.78 -3.09
C GLY A 718 14.83 13.43 -1.72
N ASN A 719 15.73 13.29 -0.75
CA ASN A 719 15.55 13.87 0.58
C ASN A 719 15.80 15.39 0.55
N THR A 720 15.10 16.11 1.44
CA THR A 720 15.25 17.55 1.62
C THR A 720 15.93 17.82 2.97
N CYS A 721 17.12 18.42 2.94
CA CYS A 721 17.91 18.77 4.11
C CYS A 721 18.06 20.29 4.20
N GLU A 722 17.20 20.94 4.99
CA GLU A 722 17.10 22.42 5.04
C GLU A 722 17.39 23.01 6.42
N GLY A 723 18.25 24.03 6.46
CA GLY A 723 18.42 24.88 7.64
C GLY A 723 18.99 24.17 8.87
N ASN A 724 19.70 23.06 8.71
CA ASN A 724 20.37 22.36 9.80
C ASN A 724 21.67 23.11 10.20
N LYS A 725 22.06 23.05 11.48
CA LYS A 725 23.31 23.69 11.96
C LYS A 725 24.58 22.98 11.48
N GLY A 726 24.47 21.70 11.11
CA GLY A 726 25.51 20.94 10.43
C GLY A 726 25.48 21.10 8.90
N CYS A 727 25.96 20.08 8.21
CA CYS A 727 25.79 19.95 6.76
C CYS A 727 24.40 19.37 6.41
N GLY A 728 23.93 19.56 5.18
CA GLY A 728 22.70 18.90 4.71
C GLY A 728 22.83 17.37 4.74
N ILE A 729 23.81 16.81 4.02
CA ILE A 729 24.22 15.40 4.10
C ILE A 729 25.72 15.34 4.46
N ALA A 730 26.16 14.39 5.28
CA ALA A 730 27.57 14.18 5.56
C ALA A 730 27.98 12.71 5.63
N PHE A 731 29.07 12.38 4.94
CA PHE A 731 29.75 11.09 4.94
C PHE A 731 31.09 11.21 5.68
N PHE A 732 31.35 10.31 6.62
CA PHE A 732 32.55 10.26 7.45
C PHE A 732 33.19 8.87 7.45
N ASP A 733 34.35 8.74 8.11
CA ASP A 733 35.08 7.49 8.30
C ASP A 733 35.34 6.75 6.97
N LYS A 734 34.83 5.52 6.82
CA LYS A 734 34.90 4.69 5.60
C LYS A 734 33.52 4.50 4.96
N SER A 735 32.57 5.37 5.26
CA SER A 735 31.22 5.30 4.70
C SER A 735 31.23 5.52 3.17
N GLY A 736 30.22 4.96 2.53
CA GLY A 736 30.01 5.07 1.08
C GLY A 736 28.52 5.19 0.77
N GLY A 737 28.04 4.37 -0.15
CA GLY A 737 26.66 4.44 -0.63
C GLY A 737 26.44 5.53 -1.69
N THR A 738 25.17 5.92 -1.86
CA THR A 738 24.76 6.81 -2.97
C THR A 738 23.77 7.86 -2.49
N ALA A 739 24.09 9.14 -2.69
CA ALA A 739 23.14 10.25 -2.57
C ALA A 739 22.71 10.71 -3.96
N ARG A 740 21.44 10.50 -4.34
CA ARG A 740 20.88 10.94 -5.62
C ARG A 740 19.69 11.88 -5.47
N ASN A 741 19.64 12.92 -6.31
CA ASN A 741 18.51 13.87 -6.41
C ASN A 741 18.08 14.53 -5.08
N ASN A 742 18.96 14.62 -4.08
CA ASN A 742 18.65 15.26 -2.80
C ASN A 742 18.77 16.79 -2.92
N THR A 743 18.02 17.52 -2.10
CA THR A 743 18.10 18.98 -1.98
C THR A 743 18.71 19.35 -0.63
N CYS A 744 19.86 20.01 -0.62
CA CYS A 744 20.55 20.48 0.57
C CYS A 744 20.66 22.01 0.55
N SER A 745 19.84 22.71 1.33
CA SER A 745 19.73 24.16 1.24
C SER A 745 19.78 24.89 2.58
N LYS A 746 20.35 26.10 2.59
CA LYS A 746 20.40 27.00 3.76
C LYS A 746 21.02 26.39 5.03
N ASN A 747 21.77 25.29 4.92
CA ASN A 747 22.44 24.69 6.08
C ASN A 747 23.61 25.56 6.53
N GLU A 748 23.95 25.53 7.82
CA GLU A 748 24.99 26.41 8.39
C GLU A 748 26.43 25.95 8.09
N LYS A 749 26.60 24.76 7.51
CA LYS A 749 27.87 24.30 6.92
C LYS A 749 27.71 24.04 5.41
N HIS A 750 28.10 22.86 4.94
CA HIS A 750 28.04 22.47 3.53
C HIS A 750 26.66 21.91 3.14
N GLY A 751 26.35 21.89 1.83
CA GLY A 751 25.20 21.12 1.33
C GLY A 751 25.43 19.62 1.50
N ILE A 752 26.52 19.10 0.93
CA ILE A 752 27.02 17.73 1.14
C ILE A 752 28.49 17.78 1.57
N TYR A 753 28.87 16.93 2.52
CA TYR A 753 30.25 16.77 3.01
C TYR A 753 30.70 15.32 2.89
N ALA A 754 31.97 15.10 2.54
CA ALA A 754 32.68 13.84 2.58
C ALA A 754 34.05 14.04 3.27
N GLY A 755 34.34 13.27 4.31
CA GLY A 755 35.59 13.33 5.07
C GLY A 755 36.15 11.94 5.40
N GLY A 756 37.25 11.89 6.15
CA GLY A 756 37.95 10.62 6.45
C GLY A 756 38.50 9.95 5.19
N GLU A 757 38.13 8.68 4.98
CA GLU A 757 38.43 7.87 3.79
C GLU A 757 37.16 7.62 2.93
N SER A 758 36.05 8.32 3.20
CA SER A 758 34.73 8.05 2.59
C SER A 758 34.71 8.12 1.06
N GLN A 759 33.88 7.27 0.43
CA GLN A 759 33.81 7.10 -1.03
C GLN A 759 32.36 7.19 -1.57
N PRO A 760 31.62 8.29 -1.34
CA PRO A 760 30.22 8.39 -1.74
C PRO A 760 30.03 8.61 -3.25
N VAL A 761 28.89 8.16 -3.77
CA VAL A 761 28.39 8.52 -5.11
C VAL A 761 27.34 9.62 -4.98
N LEU A 762 27.63 10.82 -5.48
CA LEU A 762 26.76 11.99 -5.41
C LEU A 762 26.23 12.32 -6.82
N GLU A 763 24.94 12.07 -7.09
CA GLU A 763 24.32 12.24 -8.41
C GLU A 763 23.13 13.20 -8.41
N GLY A 764 23.11 14.21 -9.28
CA GLY A 764 21.91 15.03 -9.50
C GLY A 764 21.43 15.84 -8.29
N ASN A 765 22.22 15.96 -7.23
CA ASN A 765 21.83 16.68 -6.02
C ASN A 765 21.88 18.19 -6.25
N THR A 766 21.01 18.92 -5.54
CA THR A 766 20.93 20.39 -5.57
C THR A 766 21.39 20.95 -4.23
N CYS A 767 22.53 21.64 -4.22
CA CYS A 767 23.16 22.21 -3.04
C CYS A 767 23.18 23.75 -3.14
N GLU A 768 22.16 24.41 -2.58
CA GLU A 768 21.97 25.86 -2.76
C GLU A 768 21.91 26.69 -1.46
N GLY A 769 22.59 27.84 -1.47
CA GLY A 769 22.47 28.84 -0.40
C GLY A 769 22.97 28.40 0.97
N ASN A 770 23.87 27.41 1.03
CA ASN A 770 24.49 26.97 2.29
C ASN A 770 25.60 27.96 2.71
N LYS A 771 25.85 28.10 4.02
CA LYS A 771 26.84 29.07 4.57
C LYS A 771 28.30 28.69 4.27
N GLU A 772 28.56 27.48 3.81
CA GLU A 772 29.87 27.08 3.31
C GLU A 772 29.83 26.70 1.83
N CYS A 773 30.19 25.46 1.48
CA CYS A 773 30.28 25.00 0.10
C CYS A 773 29.05 24.19 -0.29
N GLY A 774 28.73 24.08 -1.59
CA GLY A 774 27.69 23.18 -2.09
C GLY A 774 28.02 21.72 -1.77
N ILE A 775 29.15 21.23 -2.29
CA ILE A 775 29.73 19.91 -1.96
C ILE A 775 31.16 20.13 -1.46
N ALA A 776 31.61 19.38 -0.46
CA ALA A 776 32.99 19.43 0.03
C ALA A 776 33.60 18.05 0.31
N PHE A 777 34.83 17.84 -0.14
CA PHE A 777 35.67 16.66 0.07
C PHE A 777 36.90 17.05 0.91
N PHE A 778 37.15 16.33 1.99
CA PHE A 778 38.25 16.57 2.93
C PHE A 778 39.09 15.30 3.18
N ASP A 779 40.18 15.44 3.93
CA ASP A 779 41.05 14.35 4.38
C ASP A 779 41.55 13.48 3.21
N LYS A 780 41.19 12.20 3.19
CA LYS A 780 41.50 11.22 2.12
C LYS A 780 40.23 10.75 1.39
N SER A 781 39.14 11.51 1.50
CA SER A 781 37.88 11.16 0.83
C SER A 781 38.02 11.18 -0.70
N GLY A 782 37.19 10.39 -1.35
CA GLY A 782 37.12 10.27 -2.80
C GLY A 782 35.68 10.15 -3.26
N GLY A 783 35.40 9.14 -4.08
CA GLY A 783 34.08 8.97 -4.69
C GLY A 783 33.85 9.86 -5.92
N THR A 784 32.58 9.96 -6.33
CA THR A 784 32.19 10.61 -7.59
C THR A 784 31.04 11.58 -7.37
N ALA A 785 31.21 12.85 -7.73
CA ALA A 785 30.13 13.82 -7.84
C ALA A 785 29.80 14.05 -9.32
N ARG A 786 28.64 13.59 -9.79
CA ARG A 786 28.17 13.79 -11.17
C ARG A 786 26.85 14.54 -11.29
N ASN A 787 26.74 15.44 -12.26
CA ASN A 787 25.51 16.16 -12.63
C ASN A 787 24.84 16.94 -11.48
N ASN A 788 25.58 17.30 -10.41
CA ASN A 788 25.04 18.06 -9.28
C ASN A 788 24.98 19.56 -9.60
N THR A 789 24.02 20.28 -9.00
CA THR A 789 23.91 21.73 -9.07
C THR A 789 24.35 22.34 -7.73
N CYS A 790 25.39 23.17 -7.73
CA CYS A 790 25.95 23.82 -6.55
C CYS A 790 25.90 25.35 -6.74
N GLY A 791 24.86 26.00 -6.21
CA GLY A 791 24.56 27.39 -6.52
C GLY A 791 24.41 28.32 -5.31
N LYS A 792 24.81 29.58 -5.46
CA LYS A 792 24.55 30.65 -4.46
C LYS A 792 25.10 30.36 -3.04
N ASN A 793 26.05 29.44 -2.90
CA ASN A 793 26.65 29.13 -1.59
C ASN A 793 27.64 30.22 -1.17
N GLU A 794 27.85 30.41 0.14
CA GLU A 794 28.66 31.52 0.66
C GLU A 794 30.18 31.27 0.57
N LYS A 795 30.61 30.05 0.26
CA LYS A 795 31.97 29.71 -0.19
C LYS A 795 31.92 29.12 -1.61
N HIS A 796 32.45 27.92 -1.82
CA HIS A 796 32.65 27.33 -3.15
C HIS A 796 31.42 26.53 -3.63
N GLY A 797 31.32 26.30 -4.94
CA GLY A 797 30.35 25.33 -5.47
C GLY A 797 30.72 23.91 -5.03
N ILE A 798 31.89 23.45 -5.48
CA ILE A 798 32.53 22.22 -5.00
C ILE A 798 33.92 22.53 -4.43
N TYR A 799 34.27 21.91 -3.31
CA TYR A 799 35.54 22.10 -2.61
C TYR A 799 36.25 20.77 -2.38
N ALA A 800 37.56 20.72 -2.58
CA ALA A 800 38.41 19.56 -2.30
C ALA A 800 39.66 20.03 -1.55
N GLU A 801 39.91 19.48 -0.36
CA GLU A 801 41.06 19.78 0.49
C GLU A 801 41.70 18.50 1.05
N GLY A 802 42.88 18.62 1.66
CA GLY A 802 43.63 17.50 2.23
C GLY A 802 44.40 16.76 1.14
N GLU A 803 44.28 15.43 1.15
CA GLU A 803 44.80 14.50 0.14
C GLU A 803 43.65 13.94 -0.74
N SER A 804 42.45 14.52 -0.67
CA SER A 804 41.23 14.04 -1.33
C SER A 804 41.36 13.90 -2.85
N GLN A 805 40.70 12.87 -3.41
CA GLN A 805 40.79 12.48 -4.82
C GLN A 805 39.41 12.31 -5.50
N PRO A 806 38.54 13.34 -5.49
CA PRO A 806 37.18 13.20 -6.04
C PRO A 806 37.15 13.19 -7.58
N VAL A 807 36.17 12.50 -8.15
CA VAL A 807 35.81 12.57 -9.57
C VAL A 807 34.60 13.48 -9.75
N LEU A 808 34.80 14.67 -10.31
CA LEU A 808 33.77 15.70 -10.53
C LEU A 808 33.38 15.74 -12.01
N GLU A 809 32.18 15.27 -12.37
CA GLU A 809 31.69 15.18 -13.75
C GLU A 809 30.41 15.99 -13.99
N GLY A 810 30.37 16.84 -15.02
CA GLY A 810 29.11 17.42 -15.50
C GLY A 810 28.37 18.32 -14.48
N ASN A 811 29.01 18.72 -13.38
CA ASN A 811 28.37 19.52 -12.33
C ASN A 811 28.23 20.98 -12.76
N ARG A 812 27.17 21.65 -12.29
CA ARG A 812 26.90 23.08 -12.51
C ARG A 812 27.19 23.87 -11.23
N CYS A 813 28.24 24.68 -11.25
CA CYS A 813 28.62 25.56 -10.13
C CYS A 813 28.36 27.02 -10.50
N GLU A 814 27.23 27.60 -10.06
CA GLU A 814 26.77 28.92 -10.50
C GLU A 814 26.55 29.92 -9.35
N GLY A 815 27.10 31.13 -9.48
CA GLY A 815 26.76 32.25 -8.60
C GLY A 815 27.18 32.09 -7.14
N ASN A 816 28.17 31.26 -6.84
CA ASN A 816 28.72 31.12 -5.49
C ASN A 816 29.65 32.30 -5.15
N LYS A 817 29.74 32.70 -3.88
CA LYS A 817 30.62 33.81 -3.42
C LYS A 817 32.11 33.47 -3.53
N GLY A 818 32.44 32.18 -3.50
CA GLY A 818 33.78 31.65 -3.73
C GLY A 818 34.06 31.37 -5.21
N SER A 819 34.89 30.36 -5.46
CA SER A 819 35.13 29.80 -6.80
C SER A 819 34.16 28.65 -7.09
N GLY A 820 33.84 28.40 -8.36
CA GLY A 820 32.91 27.33 -8.77
C GLY A 820 33.37 25.94 -8.30
N ILE A 821 34.60 25.56 -8.64
CA ILE A 821 35.30 24.40 -8.06
C ILE A 821 36.62 24.90 -7.44
N ALA A 822 37.06 24.33 -6.32
CA ALA A 822 38.37 24.62 -5.75
C ALA A 822 39.07 23.36 -5.22
N PHE A 823 40.31 23.15 -5.67
CA PHE A 823 41.26 22.15 -5.18
C PHE A 823 42.33 22.86 -4.33
N VAL A 824 42.47 22.47 -3.08
CA VAL A 824 43.30 23.11 -2.05
C VAL A 824 44.17 22.07 -1.33
N GLY A 825 45.27 22.50 -0.71
CA GLY A 825 46.18 21.62 0.04
C GLY A 825 46.99 20.73 -0.90
N LYS A 826 46.81 19.41 -0.79
CA LYS A 826 47.43 18.37 -1.64
C LYS A 826 46.38 17.58 -2.43
N SER A 827 45.19 18.15 -2.62
CA SER A 827 44.08 17.48 -3.31
C SER A 827 44.41 17.19 -4.77
N GLY A 828 43.80 16.14 -5.30
CA GLY A 828 43.94 15.71 -6.68
C GLY A 828 42.59 15.36 -7.30
N GLY A 829 42.49 14.20 -7.94
CA GLY A 829 41.29 13.77 -8.63
C GLY A 829 41.10 14.44 -10.01
N THR A 830 39.85 14.51 -10.47
CA THR A 830 39.52 14.96 -11.83
C THR A 830 38.28 15.83 -11.84
N ALA A 831 38.34 17.00 -12.48
CA ALA A 831 37.18 17.80 -12.86
C ALA A 831 37.00 17.73 -14.38
N ARG A 832 35.94 17.06 -14.84
CA ARG A 832 35.63 16.88 -16.27
C ARG A 832 34.23 17.36 -16.66
N ASN A 833 34.13 18.10 -17.76
CA ASN A 833 32.87 18.59 -18.35
C ASN A 833 31.97 19.42 -17.40
N ASN A 834 32.52 20.02 -16.34
CA ASN A 834 31.76 20.85 -15.40
C ASN A 834 31.52 22.26 -15.97
N THR A 835 30.44 22.91 -15.55
CA THR A 835 30.13 24.30 -15.90
C THR A 835 30.27 25.18 -14.66
N CYS A 836 31.27 26.06 -14.62
CA CYS A 836 31.51 27.01 -13.54
C CYS A 836 31.26 28.44 -14.02
N SER A 837 30.11 29.03 -13.66
CA SER A 837 29.70 30.33 -14.20
C SER A 837 29.25 31.36 -13.16
N LYS A 838 29.47 32.64 -13.45
CA LYS A 838 29.02 33.79 -12.64
C LYS A 838 29.45 33.74 -11.16
N ASN A 839 30.48 32.97 -10.80
CA ASN A 839 30.98 32.92 -9.42
C ASN A 839 31.75 34.20 -9.09
N GLU A 840 31.72 34.64 -7.83
CA GLU A 840 32.34 35.90 -7.41
C GLU A 840 33.87 35.86 -7.31
N GLN A 841 34.45 34.66 -7.46
CA GLN A 841 35.88 34.47 -7.70
C GLN A 841 36.11 33.80 -9.05
N ARG A 842 36.69 32.60 -9.07
CA ARG A 842 37.16 31.88 -10.26
C ARG A 842 36.14 30.84 -10.71
N GLY A 843 36.23 30.38 -11.95
CA GLY A 843 35.53 29.17 -12.38
C GLY A 843 36.08 27.94 -11.65
N ILE A 844 37.38 27.69 -11.79
CA ILE A 844 38.12 26.63 -11.08
C ILE A 844 39.38 27.22 -10.44
N LEU A 845 39.63 26.89 -9.17
CA LEU A 845 40.85 27.21 -8.44
C LEU A 845 41.65 25.93 -8.17
N VAL A 846 42.96 25.98 -8.36
CA VAL A 846 43.94 24.99 -7.91
C VAL A 846 44.98 25.73 -7.07
N PHE A 847 45.10 25.36 -5.80
CA PHE A 847 45.88 26.07 -4.79
C PHE A 847 46.77 25.12 -3.98
N GLY A 848 47.84 25.64 -3.39
CA GLY A 848 48.73 24.88 -2.51
C GLY A 848 49.70 24.03 -3.32
N GLU A 849 49.69 22.72 -3.08
CA GLU A 849 50.47 21.70 -3.78
C GLU A 849 49.58 20.79 -4.68
N SER A 850 48.28 21.09 -4.78
CA SER A 850 47.26 20.32 -5.51
C SER A 850 47.60 20.05 -6.99
N GLN A 851 47.25 18.86 -7.49
CA GLN A 851 47.60 18.34 -8.83
C GLN A 851 46.42 17.69 -9.59
N PRO A 852 45.26 18.34 -9.77
CA PRO A 852 44.09 17.75 -10.43
C PRO A 852 44.23 17.65 -11.96
N VAL A 853 43.41 16.79 -12.58
CA VAL A 853 43.13 16.83 -14.02
C VAL A 853 41.86 17.65 -14.26
N VAL A 854 41.95 18.71 -15.05
CA VAL A 854 40.88 19.65 -15.36
C VAL A 854 40.60 19.58 -16.87
N GLU A 855 39.58 18.82 -17.28
CA GLU A 855 39.30 18.48 -18.69
C GLU A 855 37.93 18.99 -19.18
N GLY A 856 37.86 19.65 -20.34
CA GLY A 856 36.58 19.91 -21.02
C GLY A 856 35.59 20.82 -20.25
N ASN A 857 36.04 21.50 -19.19
CA ASN A 857 35.17 22.33 -18.36
C ASN A 857 34.89 23.67 -19.03
N THR A 858 33.71 24.23 -18.77
CA THR A 858 33.30 25.57 -19.24
C THR A 858 33.29 26.54 -18.07
N CYS A 859 34.20 27.51 -18.08
CA CYS A 859 34.38 28.52 -17.04
C CYS A 859 34.06 29.91 -17.60
N GLU A 860 32.81 30.38 -17.40
CA GLU A 860 32.32 31.61 -18.03
C GLU A 860 31.76 32.68 -17.09
N GLY A 861 32.09 33.95 -17.37
CA GLY A 861 31.47 35.09 -16.69
C GLY A 861 31.77 35.20 -15.19
N ASN A 862 32.85 34.58 -14.72
CA ASN A 862 33.27 34.66 -13.31
C ASN A 862 34.00 36.00 -13.07
N LYS A 863 33.90 36.56 -11.85
CA LYS A 863 34.48 37.89 -11.53
C LYS A 863 36.02 37.91 -11.52
N TRP A 864 36.67 36.75 -11.43
CA TRP A 864 38.13 36.64 -11.51
C TRP A 864 38.51 35.88 -12.80
N SER A 865 39.40 34.88 -12.73
CA SER A 865 39.83 34.11 -13.90
C SER A 865 38.98 32.86 -14.11
N GLY A 866 38.91 32.35 -15.34
CA GLY A 866 38.23 31.09 -15.65
C GLY A 866 38.81 29.92 -14.86
N ILE A 867 40.10 29.61 -15.08
CA ILE A 867 40.87 28.64 -14.27
C ILE A 867 42.07 29.36 -13.65
N ALA A 868 42.48 29.02 -12.43
CA ALA A 868 43.70 29.55 -11.81
C ALA A 868 44.52 28.49 -11.07
N PHE A 869 45.83 28.48 -11.31
CA PHE A 869 46.84 27.72 -10.57
C PHE A 869 47.66 28.70 -9.73
N VAL A 870 47.67 28.54 -8.41
CA VAL A 870 48.32 29.45 -7.45
C VAL A 870 49.15 28.65 -6.43
N GLY A 871 50.26 29.21 -5.96
CA GLY A 871 51.14 28.57 -4.98
C GLY A 871 52.16 27.65 -5.66
N LYS A 872 52.26 26.39 -5.23
CA LYS A 872 53.09 25.33 -5.84
C LYS A 872 52.25 24.32 -6.65
N SER A 873 51.04 24.72 -7.02
CA SER A 873 50.08 23.84 -7.70
C SER A 873 50.53 23.47 -9.11
N GLY A 874 50.00 22.36 -9.60
CA GLY A 874 50.22 21.88 -10.96
C GLY A 874 49.02 21.05 -11.42
N GLY A 875 49.29 19.97 -12.13
CA GLY A 875 48.27 19.18 -12.82
C GLY A 875 48.06 19.64 -14.26
N THR A 876 47.00 19.15 -14.88
CA THR A 876 46.74 19.37 -16.32
C THR A 876 45.39 20.05 -16.52
N ALA A 877 45.36 21.21 -17.17
CA ALA A 877 44.14 21.79 -17.73
C ALA A 877 44.12 21.55 -19.25
N ARG A 878 43.21 20.72 -19.74
CA ARG A 878 43.09 20.42 -21.18
C ARG A 878 41.69 20.57 -21.76
N ASN A 879 41.61 21.10 -22.98
CA ASN A 879 40.37 21.29 -23.75
C ASN A 879 39.27 22.10 -23.02
N ASN A 880 39.62 22.96 -22.05
CA ASN A 880 38.65 23.77 -21.32
C ASN A 880 38.28 25.03 -22.12
N ILE A 881 37.07 25.53 -21.91
CA ILE A 881 36.58 26.81 -22.42
C ILE A 881 36.61 27.82 -21.26
N CYS A 882 37.36 28.91 -21.40
CA CYS A 882 37.46 29.98 -20.41
C CYS A 882 37.08 31.32 -21.05
N GLY A 883 35.80 31.69 -20.91
CA GLY A 883 35.20 32.77 -21.69
C GLY A 883 34.61 33.91 -20.86
N LYS A 884 34.72 35.16 -21.33
CA LYS A 884 33.99 36.32 -20.77
C LYS A 884 34.23 36.58 -19.27
N ASN A 885 35.32 36.08 -18.69
CA ASN A 885 35.64 36.29 -17.28
C ASN A 885 36.22 37.69 -17.07
N GLU A 886 36.04 38.27 -15.88
CA GLU A 886 36.45 39.66 -15.61
C GLU A 886 37.96 39.85 -15.36
N LYS A 887 38.72 38.75 -15.31
CA LYS A 887 40.19 38.75 -15.38
C LYS A 887 40.67 37.89 -16.56
N HIS A 888 41.46 36.86 -16.29
CA HIS A 888 42.08 36.03 -17.32
C HIS A 888 41.21 34.83 -17.73
N GLY A 889 41.48 34.23 -18.89
CA GLY A 889 40.96 32.90 -19.20
C GLY A 889 41.56 31.86 -18.26
N ILE A 890 42.89 31.69 -18.33
CA ILE A 890 43.68 30.85 -17.41
C ILE A 890 44.79 31.69 -16.76
N TYR A 891 45.01 31.51 -15.46
CA TYR A 891 46.01 32.23 -14.67
C TYR A 891 46.94 31.27 -13.92
N ALA A 892 48.24 31.53 -13.94
CA ALA A 892 49.26 30.80 -13.19
C ALA A 892 50.11 31.78 -12.38
N GLU A 893 50.27 31.52 -11.08
CA GLU A 893 50.97 32.39 -10.13
C GLU A 893 51.84 31.59 -9.14
N GLY A 894 52.83 32.25 -8.54
CA GLY A 894 53.63 31.68 -7.45
C GLY A 894 54.80 30.88 -8.02
N GLN A 895 54.87 29.60 -7.69
CA GLN A 895 55.81 28.62 -8.26
C GLN A 895 55.07 27.55 -9.08
N SER A 896 53.81 27.79 -9.44
CA SER A 896 52.95 26.80 -10.10
C SER A 896 53.50 26.31 -11.44
N GLN A 897 53.26 25.03 -11.74
CA GLN A 897 53.77 24.33 -12.92
C GLN A 897 52.64 23.59 -13.69
N PRO A 898 51.60 24.29 -14.19
CA PRO A 898 50.49 23.63 -14.88
C PRO A 898 50.86 23.20 -16.31
N VAL A 899 50.22 22.13 -16.77
CA VAL A 899 50.20 21.74 -18.19
C VAL A 899 48.88 22.21 -18.81
N LEU A 900 48.93 23.23 -19.65
CA LEU A 900 47.78 23.83 -20.34
C LEU A 900 47.75 23.35 -21.80
N GLU A 901 46.81 22.49 -22.18
CA GLU A 901 46.70 21.91 -23.52
C GLU A 901 45.36 22.23 -24.20
N GLY A 902 45.37 22.75 -25.42
CA GLY A 902 44.14 22.81 -26.25
C GLY A 902 43.01 23.67 -25.69
N ASN A 903 43.26 24.51 -24.68
CA ASN A 903 42.22 25.32 -24.04
C ASN A 903 41.84 26.51 -24.92
N ARG A 904 40.56 26.91 -24.88
CA ARG A 904 40.02 28.08 -25.58
C ARG A 904 39.75 29.21 -24.60
N CYS A 905 40.58 30.25 -24.64
CA CYS A 905 40.45 31.45 -23.79
C CYS A 905 39.91 32.62 -24.63
N GLU A 906 38.62 32.96 -24.46
CA GLU A 906 37.90 33.87 -25.36
C GLU A 906 37.23 35.06 -24.65
N GLY A 907 37.45 36.28 -25.13
CA GLY A 907 36.64 37.44 -24.71
C GLY A 907 36.75 37.82 -23.24
N ASN A 908 37.85 37.43 -22.56
CA ASN A 908 38.09 37.79 -21.17
C ASN A 908 38.57 39.25 -21.06
N LYS A 909 38.26 39.94 -19.96
CA LYS A 909 38.62 41.36 -19.78
C LYS A 909 40.13 41.61 -19.64
N TRP A 910 40.91 40.62 -19.22
CA TRP A 910 42.37 40.69 -19.20
C TRP A 910 42.97 39.83 -20.32
N SER A 911 44.03 39.08 -20.04
CA SER A 911 44.71 38.23 -21.05
C SER A 911 44.12 36.81 -21.11
N GLY A 912 44.20 36.15 -22.27
CA GLY A 912 43.69 34.79 -22.46
C GLY A 912 44.35 33.76 -21.52
N VAL A 913 45.68 33.65 -21.57
CA VAL A 913 46.49 32.93 -20.57
C VAL A 913 47.47 33.91 -19.91
N ALA A 914 47.78 33.71 -18.63
CA ALA A 914 48.72 34.57 -17.92
C ALA A 914 49.60 33.81 -16.92
N PHE A 915 50.90 34.05 -16.95
CA PHE A 915 51.92 33.51 -16.04
C PHE A 915 52.57 34.65 -15.24
N PHE A 916 52.51 34.58 -13.91
CA PHE A 916 53.01 35.58 -12.96
C PHE A 916 53.89 34.97 -11.87
N GLY A 917 54.66 35.83 -11.19
CA GLY A 917 55.55 35.43 -10.08
C GLY A 917 56.78 34.67 -10.58
N LYS A 918 56.92 33.41 -10.19
CA LYS A 918 57.94 32.43 -10.62
C LYS A 918 57.28 31.19 -11.23
N SER A 919 56.10 31.34 -11.84
CA SER A 919 55.36 30.23 -12.45
C SER A 919 56.07 29.72 -13.70
N GLY A 920 55.81 28.46 -14.05
CA GLY A 920 56.37 27.77 -15.20
C GLY A 920 55.35 26.82 -15.81
N GLY A 921 55.77 25.60 -16.14
CA GLY A 921 54.94 24.64 -16.86
C GLY A 921 54.88 24.93 -18.36
N THR A 922 53.83 24.43 -19.01
CA THR A 922 53.71 24.42 -20.47
C THR A 922 52.33 24.89 -20.91
N ALA A 923 52.26 25.83 -21.84
CA ALA A 923 51.07 26.14 -22.61
C ALA A 923 51.26 25.64 -24.05
N ARG A 924 50.53 24.60 -24.44
CA ARG A 924 50.59 23.98 -25.77
C ARG A 924 49.24 23.96 -26.50
N ASN A 925 49.24 24.35 -27.78
CA ASN A 925 48.07 24.32 -28.67
C ASN A 925 46.82 25.08 -28.15
N ASN A 926 46.98 26.07 -27.26
CA ASN A 926 45.85 26.83 -26.73
C ASN A 926 45.42 27.92 -27.72
N THR A 927 44.13 28.23 -27.76
CA THR A 927 43.57 29.33 -28.58
C THR A 927 43.16 30.48 -27.68
N CYS A 928 43.87 31.60 -27.76
CA CYS A 928 43.60 32.82 -26.99
C CYS A 928 43.08 33.91 -27.93
N SER A 929 41.77 34.18 -27.92
CA SER A 929 41.17 35.10 -28.89
C SER A 929 40.24 36.16 -28.32
N ARG A 930 40.21 37.33 -28.97
CA ARG A 930 39.29 38.45 -28.65
C ARG A 930 39.32 38.93 -27.19
N ASN A 931 40.42 38.68 -26.46
CA ASN A 931 40.59 39.15 -25.08
C ASN A 931 40.93 40.65 -25.07
N GLU A 932 40.56 41.37 -24.00
CA GLU A 932 40.73 42.83 -23.95
C GLU A 932 42.15 43.29 -23.57
N GLN A 933 43.05 42.34 -23.25
CA GLN A 933 44.50 42.54 -23.22
C GLN A 933 45.18 41.57 -24.21
N HIS A 934 46.11 40.74 -23.74
CA HIS A 934 46.95 39.87 -24.55
C HIS A 934 46.28 38.52 -24.89
N GLY A 935 46.83 37.80 -25.87
CA GLY A 935 46.58 36.37 -25.99
C GLY A 935 47.21 35.61 -24.81
N ILE A 936 48.54 35.68 -24.68
CA ILE A 936 49.32 35.11 -23.58
C ILE A 936 50.23 36.19 -22.97
N LEU A 937 50.16 36.36 -21.64
CA LEU A 937 51.04 37.24 -20.88
C LEU A 937 51.99 36.40 -20.01
N VAL A 938 53.29 36.72 -20.03
CA VAL A 938 54.30 36.18 -19.13
C VAL A 938 54.98 37.35 -18.41
N PHE A 939 54.96 37.33 -17.07
CA PHE A 939 55.38 38.45 -16.25
C PHE A 939 56.13 38.01 -14.98
N GLY A 940 56.82 38.94 -14.33
CA GLY A 940 57.62 38.68 -13.13
C GLY A 940 58.93 37.97 -13.48
N GLN A 941 59.20 36.84 -12.85
CA GLN A 941 60.32 35.94 -13.13
C GLN A 941 59.87 34.62 -13.79
N SER A 942 58.63 34.54 -14.28
CA SER A 942 58.02 33.32 -14.83
C SER A 942 58.78 32.77 -16.05
N GLN A 943 58.82 31.44 -16.19
CA GLN A 943 59.60 30.71 -17.22
C GLN A 943 58.79 29.58 -17.91
N PRO A 944 57.62 29.85 -18.54
CA PRO A 944 56.83 28.82 -19.20
C PRO A 944 57.40 28.39 -20.56
N VAL A 945 56.98 27.22 -21.04
CA VAL A 945 57.13 26.80 -22.44
C VAL A 945 55.82 27.07 -23.19
N LEU A 946 55.84 27.95 -24.18
CA LEU A 946 54.72 28.30 -25.04
C LEU A 946 54.91 27.66 -26.43
N GLU A 947 54.14 26.62 -26.75
CA GLU A 947 54.28 25.86 -28.01
C GLU A 947 52.98 25.75 -28.80
N GLY A 948 52.97 26.07 -30.10
CA GLY A 948 51.81 25.80 -30.96
C GLY A 948 50.54 26.63 -30.66
N ASN A 949 50.61 27.65 -29.81
CA ASN A 949 49.43 28.41 -29.39
C ASN A 949 49.00 29.40 -30.48
N THR A 950 47.68 29.62 -30.60
CA THR A 950 47.10 30.61 -31.53
C THR A 950 46.57 31.79 -30.74
N CYS A 951 47.09 33.00 -31.00
CA CYS A 951 46.68 34.25 -30.39
C CYS A 951 46.10 35.20 -31.44
N GLU A 952 44.79 35.43 -31.43
CA GLU A 952 44.10 36.18 -32.49
C GLU A 952 43.05 37.19 -32.02
N GLY A 953 43.08 38.40 -32.58
CA GLY A 953 42.02 39.40 -32.35
C GLY A 953 42.04 40.02 -30.96
N ASN A 954 43.12 39.85 -30.19
CA ASN A 954 43.25 40.41 -28.84
C ASN A 954 43.59 41.91 -28.93
N LYS A 955 43.16 42.73 -27.97
CA LYS A 955 43.35 44.21 -28.06
C LYS A 955 44.80 44.65 -27.85
N TRP A 956 45.63 43.84 -27.19
CA TRP A 956 47.07 44.06 -26.94
C TRP A 956 47.87 42.91 -27.59
N PRO A 957 49.23 42.91 -27.54
CA PRO A 957 50.04 41.90 -28.21
C PRO A 957 49.64 40.45 -27.97
N GLY A 958 49.75 39.64 -29.03
CA GLY A 958 49.39 38.21 -29.02
C GLY A 958 50.12 37.44 -27.93
N ILE A 959 51.45 37.58 -27.86
CA ILE A 959 52.27 37.10 -26.75
C ILE A 959 53.10 38.26 -26.18
N ALA A 960 53.17 38.40 -24.85
CA ALA A 960 53.96 39.43 -24.19
C ALA A 960 54.82 38.89 -23.05
N PHE A 961 56.11 39.21 -23.07
CA PHE A 961 57.08 38.94 -21.99
C PHE A 961 57.47 40.26 -21.30
N GLY A 962 57.07 40.44 -20.03
CA GLY A 962 57.32 41.62 -19.20
C GLY A 962 58.18 41.35 -17.97
N ASP A 963 58.67 42.42 -17.33
CA ASP A 963 59.62 42.37 -16.20
C ASP A 963 60.82 41.45 -16.50
N LYS A 964 61.20 40.52 -15.61
CA LYS A 964 62.36 39.61 -15.73
C LYS A 964 61.95 38.22 -16.22
N SER A 965 60.86 38.14 -16.98
CA SER A 965 60.33 36.87 -17.48
C SER A 965 61.24 36.23 -18.53
N GLY A 966 61.07 34.94 -18.72
CA GLY A 966 61.77 34.17 -19.75
C GLY A 966 60.97 32.94 -20.12
N GLY A 967 61.64 31.80 -20.29
CA GLY A 967 61.05 30.59 -20.86
C GLY A 967 61.31 30.49 -22.36
N THR A 968 60.50 29.69 -23.06
CA THR A 968 60.63 29.47 -24.51
C THR A 968 59.29 29.67 -25.20
N ALA A 969 59.25 30.41 -26.31
CA ALA A 969 58.11 30.50 -27.20
C ALA A 969 58.50 29.95 -28.58
N ARG A 970 57.78 28.93 -29.06
CA ARG A 970 57.99 28.34 -30.39
C ARG A 970 56.71 27.94 -31.12
N LYS A 971 56.70 28.04 -32.45
CA LYS A 971 55.60 27.60 -33.32
C LYS A 971 54.25 28.25 -32.99
N ASN A 972 54.25 29.48 -32.45
CA ASN A 972 53.04 30.16 -32.01
C ASN A 972 52.50 31.08 -33.13
N ILE A 973 51.21 30.97 -33.44
CA ILE A 973 50.55 31.78 -34.46
C ILE A 973 49.95 33.01 -33.77
N CYS A 974 50.57 34.17 -33.96
CA CYS A 974 50.01 35.46 -33.54
C CYS A 974 49.60 36.26 -34.78
N ARG A 975 48.34 36.69 -34.85
CA ARG A 975 47.80 37.52 -35.95
C ARG A 975 46.64 38.39 -35.51
N ASN A 976 46.39 39.49 -36.22
CA ASN A 976 45.23 40.37 -35.98
C ASN A 976 45.14 40.90 -34.54
N ASN A 977 46.26 41.00 -33.81
CA ASN A 977 46.30 41.52 -32.45
C ASN A 977 46.61 43.02 -32.44
N GLY A 978 46.18 43.75 -31.41
CA GLY A 978 46.47 45.17 -31.27
C GLY A 978 47.94 45.43 -30.87
N GLY A 979 48.65 46.21 -31.67
CA GLY A 979 50.06 46.55 -31.44
C GLY A 979 51.01 45.62 -32.18
N ARG A 980 51.91 44.94 -31.45
CA ARG A 980 52.85 43.95 -32.01
C ARG A 980 52.28 42.54 -31.81
N ASP A 981 52.56 41.60 -32.70
CA ASP A 981 52.13 40.21 -32.48
C ASP A 981 52.87 39.53 -31.31
N ILE A 982 54.18 39.81 -31.16
CA ILE A 982 54.97 39.43 -29.97
C ILE A 982 55.66 40.67 -29.39
N TYR A 983 55.62 40.82 -28.07
CA TYR A 983 56.31 41.87 -27.31
C TYR A 983 57.28 41.28 -26.28
N VAL A 984 58.48 41.84 -26.18
CA VAL A 984 59.49 41.50 -25.16
C VAL A 984 60.01 42.81 -24.55
N ALA A 985 59.95 42.93 -23.23
CA ALA A 985 60.53 44.04 -22.48
C ALA A 985 62.06 43.90 -22.37
N ASN A 986 62.79 45.03 -22.28
CA ASN A 986 64.26 45.06 -22.21
C ASN A 986 64.87 44.26 -21.05
N THR A 987 64.09 44.00 -20.00
CA THR A 987 64.48 43.23 -18.82
C THR A 987 64.19 41.72 -18.93
N ALA A 988 63.37 41.32 -19.91
CA ALA A 988 62.95 39.94 -20.14
C ALA A 988 63.97 39.21 -21.03
N LYS A 989 64.07 37.89 -20.86
CA LYS A 989 65.03 37.03 -21.58
C LYS A 989 64.39 35.71 -22.07
N PRO A 990 63.28 35.76 -22.84
CA PRO A 990 62.71 34.56 -23.45
C PRO A 990 63.58 34.06 -24.61
N LYS A 991 63.56 32.75 -24.85
CA LYS A 991 64.01 32.16 -26.11
C LYS A 991 62.84 32.15 -27.09
N ILE A 992 62.97 32.80 -28.24
CA ILE A 992 61.97 32.78 -29.31
C ILE A 992 62.56 31.93 -30.45
N GLU A 993 61.80 30.92 -30.89
CA GLU A 993 62.11 30.00 -31.99
C GLU A 993 60.90 29.96 -32.92
N ASP A 994 61.11 29.75 -34.23
CA ASP A 994 60.10 29.53 -35.29
C ASP A 994 58.68 30.12 -35.06
#